data_AF-A0AAV5GRR6-F1
#
_entry.id   AF-A0AAV5GRR6-F1
#
_cell.length_a   1.000
_cell.length_b   1.000
_cell.length_c   1.000
_cell.angle_alpha   90.00
_cell.angle_beta   90.00
_cell.angle_gamma   90.00
#
_symmetry.space_group_name_H-M   'P 1'
#
loop_
_entity.id
_entity.type
_entity.pdbx_description
1 polymer ?
#
loop_
_entity_poly.entity_id
_entity_poly.type
_entity_poly.pdbx_seq_one_letter_code
_entity_poly.pdbx_strand_id
1 'polypeptide(L)'
;MTSPIIIEATGKHTASIIFSHGLGDTARGWVPLAQTLSRKAQFAHIRFVLPTAPVQPVTANGGYRMTSWFDIQDFNPRQGIIAEDDQGMLASVRTIQGLIADEVDRGIPSERVLVGGFSQGAVIGYLTGMTSERKLAGIVALSGFLGMAGKVKSMLTEHATKLPVFHGHGDSDSVVEYKWGKQTVDTIKEFGFKDVEFKTYPGMDHGFCEEEQRDLEAAALVALLSFAILRLFRPLSSLPASLSRAPTRSMTTSASAERTAPTAQGRKSSVEQPKMDRPVVLRPEEGQAHRATVIWSQFDVFVPNTPPPLEDTEGMLVSVGEIQELVRKEVEEEGIEEGKVLLGGFSQGGILSLLTGLTSERKLAGICCLSGLLGMTHEDKIKPLVTAASSSIPIFWGHGTDDTVIRYERAEHGRKYLVESLGRKKVEGDFEFRKYEGLPHSLGQDELRDVVEWMKKRLAASAWTPRHALSSSSRPTPASPAAGAARAPRRSLFLLSTALVSTGVLAGYGLALAAPRPPLVSLVFPVPTPHPPSRDSPEAVENADVIERGLQSLDVVRRLKQEVAPVPLLDDGPTSISPAGAQTTSLTEAAAHPQPATSDAATPLAPRYTVSRPYASTPAGPHSLSGYALRGPGKFAVPPLVFTTHDKRENVIVLHVGGGMCGHEGVVHGGLLATVLDEAMGRTALLNLPTNIGVTATLSLKYKKPTFANQYLVIRTELVEQKGRKARVKACIENTEGETLVEAESLFVEPRFAQFLSNSSVREALK
;
A
#
# COMPACT_ATOMS: atom_id res chain seq x y z
N MET A 1 20.90 15.47 -3.61
CA MET A 1 20.14 14.21 -3.68
C MET A 1 19.68 13.83 -2.29
N THR A 2 18.55 13.15 -2.21
CA THR A 2 18.09 12.50 -0.98
C THR A 2 19.02 11.33 -0.65
N SER A 3 19.26 11.09 0.63
CA SER A 3 20.06 9.94 1.06
C SER A 3 19.38 8.63 0.62
N PRO A 4 20.14 7.62 0.17
CA PRO A 4 19.58 6.33 -0.20
C PRO A 4 18.95 5.64 1.03
N ILE A 5 17.91 4.85 0.80
CA ILE A 5 17.38 3.94 1.82
C ILE A 5 18.31 2.73 1.87
N ILE A 6 18.74 2.38 3.07
CA ILE A 6 19.64 1.26 3.32
C ILE A 6 18.87 0.16 4.05
N ILE A 7 18.94 -1.06 3.51
CA ILE A 7 18.62 -2.27 4.27
C ILE A 7 19.95 -2.92 4.64
N GLU A 8 20.26 -2.87 5.94
CA GLU A 8 21.49 -3.42 6.48
C GLU A 8 21.56 -4.94 6.30
N ALA A 9 22.76 -5.46 6.08
CA ALA A 9 23.00 -6.90 6.08
C ALA A 9 22.70 -7.46 7.49
N THR A 10 21.95 -8.56 7.57
CA THR A 10 21.58 -9.20 8.84
C THR A 10 22.74 -10.01 9.45
N GLY A 11 23.71 -10.39 8.62
CA GLY A 11 24.99 -11.00 9.00
C GLY A 11 26.19 -10.12 8.65
N LYS A 12 27.38 -10.71 8.53
CA LYS A 12 28.58 -9.96 8.15
C LYS A 12 28.41 -9.39 6.73
N HIS A 13 28.35 -8.07 6.63
CA HIS A 13 28.30 -7.35 5.35
C HIS A 13 29.55 -7.68 4.52
N THR A 14 29.35 -8.35 3.39
CA THR A 14 30.43 -8.72 2.46
C THR A 14 30.07 -8.50 0.99
N ALA A 15 28.85 -8.08 0.68
CA ALA A 15 28.38 -7.75 -0.66
C ALA A 15 27.28 -6.68 -0.60
N SER A 16 27.08 -5.96 -1.70
CA SER A 16 26.05 -4.92 -1.79
C SER A 16 25.28 -5.01 -3.11
N ILE A 17 23.97 -4.74 -3.05
CA ILE A 17 23.11 -4.57 -4.22
C ILE A 17 22.63 -3.12 -4.26
N ILE A 18 22.94 -2.40 -5.33
CA ILE A 18 22.45 -1.04 -5.58
C ILE A 18 21.33 -1.13 -6.62
N PHE A 19 20.09 -0.80 -6.22
CA PHE A 19 18.91 -1.02 -7.05
C PHE A 19 18.10 0.27 -7.26
N SER A 20 18.03 0.72 -8.51
CA SER A 20 17.39 1.97 -8.91
C SER A 20 15.94 1.77 -9.35
N HIS A 21 15.02 2.59 -8.85
CA HIS A 21 13.58 2.54 -9.18
C HIS A 21 13.25 3.10 -10.58
N GLY A 22 12.00 2.92 -11.04
CA GLY A 22 11.50 3.46 -12.31
C GLY A 22 11.12 4.95 -12.27
N LEU A 23 10.68 5.51 -13.40
CA LEU A 23 10.23 6.90 -13.48
C LEU A 23 9.06 7.16 -12.52
N GLY A 24 9.12 8.25 -11.75
CA GLY A 24 8.05 8.68 -10.84
C GLY A 24 7.93 7.90 -9.53
N ASP A 25 8.67 6.80 -9.39
CA ASP A 25 8.78 5.99 -8.16
C ASP A 25 9.86 6.56 -7.20
N THR A 26 10.09 5.93 -6.06
CA THR A 26 11.17 6.24 -5.12
C THR A 26 11.86 4.97 -4.62
N ALA A 27 12.92 5.11 -3.82
CA ALA A 27 13.54 3.98 -3.13
C ALA A 27 12.54 3.15 -2.28
N ARG A 28 11.44 3.76 -1.80
CA ARG A 28 10.46 3.10 -0.93
C ARG A 28 9.69 1.98 -1.63
N GLY A 29 9.38 2.13 -2.92
CA GLY A 29 8.66 1.10 -3.70
C GLY A 29 9.40 -0.24 -3.74
N TRP A 30 10.72 -0.21 -3.56
CA TRP A 30 11.60 -1.38 -3.64
C TRP A 30 12.09 -1.90 -2.27
N VAL A 31 11.69 -1.25 -1.17
CA VAL A 31 11.99 -1.71 0.19
C VAL A 31 11.39 -3.09 0.48
N PRO A 32 10.13 -3.42 0.10
CA PRO A 32 9.56 -4.74 0.36
C PRO A 32 10.37 -5.87 -0.28
N LEU A 33 10.84 -5.69 -1.51
CA LEU A 33 11.72 -6.65 -2.18
C LEU A 33 13.04 -6.81 -1.43
N ALA A 34 13.73 -5.69 -1.15
CA ALA A 34 15.01 -5.70 -0.44
C ALA A 34 14.91 -6.34 0.96
N GLN A 35 13.86 -6.02 1.72
CA GLN A 35 13.61 -6.61 3.03
C GLN A 35 13.32 -8.11 2.94
N THR A 36 12.50 -8.52 1.97
CA THR A 36 12.18 -9.93 1.73
C THR A 36 13.44 -10.72 1.39
N LEU A 37 14.28 -10.21 0.51
CA LEU A 37 15.56 -10.85 0.18
C LEU A 37 16.52 -10.84 1.38
N SER A 38 16.71 -9.71 2.08
CA SER A 38 17.64 -9.59 3.22
C SER A 38 17.38 -10.56 4.39
N ARG A 39 16.13 -11.03 4.54
CA ARG A 39 15.72 -12.02 5.54
C ARG A 39 16.10 -13.46 5.16
N LYS A 40 16.42 -13.73 3.90
CA LYS A 40 16.87 -15.05 3.44
C LYS A 40 18.33 -15.28 3.85
N ALA A 41 18.62 -16.48 4.36
CA ALA A 41 19.97 -16.82 4.85
C ALA A 41 21.07 -16.60 3.79
N GLN A 42 20.80 -16.94 2.53
CA GLN A 42 21.71 -16.70 1.40
C GLN A 42 22.00 -15.22 1.12
N PHE A 43 21.13 -14.30 1.55
CA PHE A 43 21.29 -12.84 1.42
C PHE A 43 21.70 -12.16 2.71
N ALA A 44 21.86 -12.89 3.82
CA ALA A 44 22.17 -12.28 5.11
C ALA A 44 23.46 -11.43 5.09
N HIS A 45 24.39 -11.75 4.19
CA HIS A 45 25.66 -11.04 4.02
C HIS A 45 25.60 -9.84 3.05
N ILE A 46 24.42 -9.56 2.48
CA ILE A 46 24.19 -8.58 1.43
C ILE A 46 23.46 -7.36 2.01
N ARG A 47 24.02 -6.17 1.76
CA ARG A 47 23.40 -4.87 2.05
C ARG A 47 22.67 -4.37 0.81
N PHE A 48 21.45 -3.87 0.97
CA PHE A 48 20.72 -3.22 -0.14
C PHE A 48 20.81 -1.71 -0.02
N VAL A 49 21.20 -1.06 -1.12
CA VAL A 49 21.31 0.39 -1.26
C VAL A 49 20.28 0.83 -2.30
N LEU A 50 19.24 1.53 -1.86
CA LEU A 50 18.12 1.94 -2.71
C LEU A 50 18.17 3.48 -2.86
N PRO A 51 18.78 4.00 -3.94
CA PRO A 51 18.82 5.44 -4.19
C PRO A 51 17.47 5.96 -4.70
N THR A 52 17.22 7.24 -4.47
CA THR A 52 16.06 7.95 -5.06
C THR A 52 16.57 8.98 -6.06
N ALA A 53 15.99 8.96 -7.27
CA ALA A 53 16.32 9.91 -8.33
C ALA A 53 16.02 11.37 -7.91
N PRO A 54 16.72 12.38 -8.46
CA PRO A 54 16.37 13.76 -8.22
C PRO A 54 14.99 14.11 -8.78
N VAL A 55 14.32 15.09 -8.16
CA VAL A 55 13.09 15.66 -8.71
C VAL A 55 13.43 16.65 -9.81
N GLN A 56 13.16 16.29 -11.07
CA GLN A 56 13.45 17.08 -12.25
C GLN A 56 12.28 17.07 -13.24
N PRO A 57 12.15 18.09 -14.11
CA PRO A 57 11.10 18.12 -15.13
C PRO A 57 11.28 16.96 -16.11
N VAL A 58 10.15 16.39 -16.56
CA VAL A 58 10.10 15.35 -17.58
C VAL A 58 9.33 15.87 -18.78
N THR A 59 10.01 16.12 -19.89
CA THR A 59 9.49 16.78 -21.09
C THR A 59 8.31 16.04 -21.70
N ALA A 60 8.37 14.71 -21.78
CA ALA A 60 7.30 13.86 -22.28
C ALA A 60 6.04 13.90 -21.39
N ASN A 61 6.19 14.33 -20.13
CA ASN A 61 5.10 14.61 -19.19
C ASN A 61 4.80 16.12 -19.12
N GLY A 62 4.99 16.88 -20.20
CA GLY A 62 4.70 18.32 -20.24
C GLY A 62 5.65 19.18 -19.38
N GLY A 63 6.80 18.63 -18.96
CA GLY A 63 7.71 19.28 -18.02
C GLY A 63 7.36 19.04 -16.55
N TYR A 64 6.42 18.13 -16.24
CA TYR A 64 6.07 17.79 -14.86
C TYR A 64 7.30 17.34 -14.06
N ARG A 65 7.45 17.87 -12.85
CA ARG A 65 8.58 17.55 -11.98
C ARG A 65 8.29 16.32 -11.14
N MET A 66 9.02 15.25 -11.39
CA MET A 66 8.94 14.00 -10.64
C MET A 66 10.34 13.42 -10.44
N THR A 67 10.44 12.39 -9.60
CA THR A 67 11.67 11.61 -9.47
C THR A 67 11.99 10.97 -10.81
N SER A 68 13.07 11.41 -11.42
CA SER A 68 13.50 10.94 -12.73
C SER A 68 15.00 10.87 -12.77
N TRP A 69 15.56 9.82 -13.35
CA TRP A 69 17.00 9.67 -13.54
C TRP A 69 17.52 10.47 -14.73
N PHE A 70 16.70 10.68 -15.75
CA PHE A 70 17.03 11.48 -16.93
C PHE A 70 15.75 11.95 -17.61
N ASP A 71 15.82 13.02 -18.39
CA ASP A 71 14.65 13.51 -19.09
C ASP A 71 14.20 12.56 -20.20
N ILE A 72 12.90 12.33 -20.30
CA ILE A 72 12.28 11.60 -21.41
C ILE A 72 11.61 12.64 -22.29
N GLN A 73 11.99 12.71 -23.56
CA GLN A 73 11.47 13.73 -24.49
C GLN A 73 10.10 13.36 -25.05
N ASP A 74 9.88 12.07 -25.35
CA ASP A 74 8.62 11.55 -25.88
C ASP A 74 8.40 10.09 -25.44
N PHE A 75 7.15 9.74 -25.08
CA PHE A 75 6.73 8.36 -24.77
C PHE A 75 6.22 7.59 -26.01
N ASN A 76 6.13 8.24 -27.18
CA ASN A 76 5.59 7.66 -28.42
C ASN A 76 6.66 7.51 -29.52
N PRO A 77 7.36 6.38 -29.58
CA PRO A 77 8.47 6.17 -30.50
C PRO A 77 8.03 5.70 -31.88
N ARG A 78 6.77 5.93 -32.30
CA ARG A 78 6.38 5.71 -33.72
C ARG A 78 7.22 6.53 -34.71
N GLN A 79 7.96 7.52 -34.22
CA GLN A 79 8.92 8.33 -34.99
C GLN A 79 10.40 8.02 -34.67
N GLY A 80 10.69 6.99 -33.85
CA GLY A 80 12.03 6.72 -33.32
C GLY A 80 12.39 7.62 -32.12
N ILE A 81 13.51 7.32 -31.45
CA ILE A 81 14.06 8.18 -30.39
C ILE A 81 14.66 9.42 -31.05
N ILE A 82 13.98 10.56 -30.96
CA ILE A 82 14.38 11.81 -31.64
C ILE A 82 15.62 12.42 -30.99
N ALA A 83 15.71 12.37 -29.65
CA ALA A 83 16.87 12.77 -28.85
C ALA A 83 16.81 12.13 -27.46
N GLU A 84 17.93 11.58 -26.98
CA GLU A 84 18.10 11.10 -25.61
C GLU A 84 18.72 12.19 -24.73
N ASP A 85 18.37 12.21 -23.44
CA ASP A 85 19.04 13.05 -22.45
C ASP A 85 20.35 12.41 -21.96
N ASP A 86 21.36 12.40 -22.82
CA ASP A 86 22.71 11.93 -22.49
C ASP A 86 23.24 12.56 -21.19
N GLN A 87 23.01 13.86 -20.98
CA GLN A 87 23.59 14.58 -19.86
C GLN A 87 22.95 14.17 -18.54
N GLY A 88 21.62 14.03 -18.50
CA GLY A 88 20.90 13.51 -17.34
C GLY A 88 21.24 12.05 -17.06
N MET A 89 21.32 11.21 -18.10
CA MET A 89 21.74 9.81 -17.95
C MET A 89 23.13 9.72 -17.32
N LEU A 90 24.12 10.46 -17.84
CA LEU A 90 25.48 10.47 -17.32
C LEU A 90 25.57 11.10 -15.92
N ALA A 91 24.71 12.06 -15.57
CA ALA A 91 24.63 12.61 -14.21
C ALA A 91 24.12 11.56 -13.20
N SER A 92 23.14 10.76 -13.59
CA SER A 92 22.66 9.62 -12.79
C SER A 92 23.69 8.51 -12.69
N VAL A 93 24.44 8.21 -13.76
CA VAL A 93 25.57 7.27 -13.70
C VAL A 93 26.62 7.74 -12.68
N ARG A 94 27.02 9.02 -12.70
CA ARG A 94 27.98 9.57 -11.71
C ARG A 94 27.47 9.44 -10.27
N THR A 95 26.17 9.61 -10.08
CA THR A 95 25.52 9.41 -8.78
C THR A 95 25.70 7.98 -8.29
N ILE A 96 25.35 6.99 -9.11
CA ILE A 96 25.44 5.58 -8.72
C ILE A 96 26.90 5.16 -8.55
N GLN A 97 27.83 5.69 -9.37
CA GLN A 97 29.27 5.50 -9.19
C GLN A 97 29.77 6.03 -7.84
N GLY A 98 29.21 7.13 -7.34
CA GLY A 98 29.49 7.63 -5.98
C GLY A 98 29.06 6.63 -4.90
N LEU A 99 27.87 6.04 -5.02
CA LEU A 99 27.40 5.01 -4.09
C LEU A 99 28.24 3.73 -4.16
N ILE A 100 28.70 3.35 -5.36
CA ILE A 100 29.67 2.24 -5.50
C ILE A 100 30.97 2.58 -4.76
N ALA A 101 31.47 3.80 -4.89
CA ALA A 101 32.68 4.23 -4.19
C ALA A 101 32.49 4.18 -2.66
N ASP A 102 31.35 4.65 -2.15
CA ASP A 102 31.03 4.59 -0.71
C ASP A 102 31.05 3.15 -0.17
N GLU A 103 30.51 2.19 -0.92
CA GLU A 103 30.52 0.77 -0.52
C GLU A 103 31.94 0.17 -0.58
N VAL A 104 32.74 0.58 -1.57
CA VAL A 104 34.14 0.17 -1.67
C VAL A 104 34.98 0.74 -0.53
N ASP A 105 34.76 1.99 -0.15
CA ASP A 105 35.44 2.66 0.96
C ASP A 105 35.08 2.03 2.32
N ARG A 106 33.90 1.39 2.42
CA ARG A 106 33.51 0.55 3.56
C ARG A 106 34.20 -0.82 3.59
N GLY A 107 35.02 -1.13 2.59
CA GLY A 107 35.78 -2.38 2.49
C GLY A 107 35.09 -3.48 1.70
N ILE A 108 34.02 -3.18 0.96
CA ILE A 108 33.36 -4.15 0.07
C ILE A 108 34.12 -4.21 -1.25
N PRO A 109 34.63 -5.38 -1.70
CA PRO A 109 35.24 -5.48 -3.02
C PRO A 109 34.24 -5.08 -4.10
N SER A 110 34.65 -4.29 -5.09
CA SER A 110 33.75 -3.84 -6.18
C SER A 110 33.13 -5.02 -6.95
N GLU A 111 33.86 -6.14 -7.06
CA GLU A 111 33.39 -7.39 -7.67
C GLU A 111 32.28 -8.09 -6.85
N ARG A 112 31.92 -7.54 -5.68
CA ARG A 112 30.79 -7.94 -4.84
C ARG A 112 29.74 -6.83 -4.72
N VAL A 113 29.75 -5.88 -5.65
CA VAL A 113 28.72 -4.86 -5.82
C VAL A 113 27.94 -5.15 -7.09
N LEU A 114 26.65 -5.45 -6.95
CA LEU A 114 25.72 -5.65 -8.05
C LEU A 114 24.94 -4.35 -8.28
N VAL A 115 24.77 -3.95 -9.53
CA VAL A 115 23.96 -2.77 -9.90
C VAL A 115 22.78 -3.17 -10.76
N GLY A 116 21.69 -2.44 -10.63
CA GLY A 116 20.52 -2.70 -11.44
C GLY A 116 19.35 -1.81 -11.14
N GLY A 117 18.20 -2.14 -11.72
CA GLY A 117 16.98 -1.40 -11.48
C GLY A 117 15.81 -1.84 -12.34
N PHE A 118 14.71 -1.13 -12.18
CA PHE A 118 13.47 -1.31 -12.93
C PHE A 118 13.20 -0.13 -13.87
N SER A 119 12.73 -0.41 -15.08
CA SER A 119 12.33 0.61 -16.07
C SER A 119 13.44 1.63 -16.32
N GLN A 120 13.23 2.92 -16.01
CA GLN A 120 14.28 3.95 -16.11
C GLN A 120 15.53 3.62 -15.27
N GLY A 121 15.36 3.01 -14.09
CA GLY A 121 16.47 2.56 -13.25
C GLY A 121 17.28 1.42 -13.88
N ALA A 122 16.66 0.58 -14.72
CA ALA A 122 17.36 -0.47 -15.48
C ALA A 122 18.31 0.14 -16.52
N VAL A 123 17.89 1.22 -17.19
CA VAL A 123 18.74 1.99 -18.12
C VAL A 123 19.99 2.51 -17.40
N ILE A 124 19.81 3.09 -16.20
CA ILE A 124 20.93 3.55 -15.37
C ILE A 124 21.80 2.38 -14.91
N GLY A 125 21.21 1.23 -14.57
CA GLY A 125 21.94 0.01 -14.24
C GLY A 125 22.87 -0.45 -15.37
N TYR A 126 22.34 -0.51 -16.60
CA TYR A 126 23.12 -0.81 -17.79
C TYR A 126 24.27 0.17 -17.99
N LEU A 127 23.98 1.47 -18.06
CA LEU A 127 25.00 2.50 -18.30
C LEU A 127 26.06 2.50 -17.20
N THR A 128 25.67 2.34 -15.94
CA THR A 128 26.60 2.29 -14.81
C THR A 128 27.52 1.08 -14.91
N GLY A 129 26.97 -0.11 -15.12
CA GLY A 129 27.79 -1.33 -15.23
C GLY A 129 28.72 -1.33 -16.44
N MET A 130 28.25 -0.81 -17.57
CA MET A 130 29.01 -0.74 -18.83
C MET A 130 30.15 0.28 -18.80
N THR A 131 30.00 1.37 -18.05
CA THR A 131 30.95 2.49 -18.03
C THR A 131 31.75 2.60 -16.72
N SER A 132 31.51 1.70 -15.76
CA SER A 132 32.25 1.65 -14.51
C SER A 132 33.74 1.37 -14.75
N GLU A 133 34.62 2.14 -14.12
CA GLU A 133 36.07 1.86 -14.10
C GLU A 133 36.41 0.68 -13.18
N ARG A 134 35.51 0.32 -12.27
CA ARG A 134 35.66 -0.79 -11.34
C ARG A 134 34.90 -2.01 -11.85
N LYS A 135 35.54 -3.17 -11.80
CA LYS A 135 34.87 -4.44 -12.09
C LYS A 135 33.81 -4.73 -11.05
N LEU A 136 32.55 -4.73 -11.49
CA LEU A 136 31.35 -5.01 -10.68
C LEU A 136 31.00 -6.50 -10.69
N ALA A 137 30.03 -6.89 -9.85
CA ALA A 137 29.54 -8.27 -9.79
C ALA A 137 28.68 -8.66 -11.00
N GLY A 138 27.91 -7.71 -11.55
CA GLY A 138 26.97 -7.95 -12.64
C GLY A 138 25.96 -6.82 -12.81
N ILE A 139 25.03 -7.01 -13.75
CA ILE A 139 23.93 -6.09 -14.04
C ILE A 139 22.60 -6.85 -13.94
N VAL A 140 21.62 -6.28 -13.24
CA VAL A 140 20.23 -6.75 -13.27
C VAL A 140 19.30 -5.66 -13.80
N ALA A 141 18.49 -5.99 -14.80
CA ALA A 141 17.61 -5.06 -15.49
C ALA A 141 16.20 -5.62 -15.58
N LEU A 142 15.22 -4.92 -15.02
CA LEU A 142 13.81 -5.34 -15.03
C LEU A 142 13.01 -4.37 -15.89
N SER A 143 12.28 -4.86 -16.89
CA SER A 143 11.39 -4.09 -17.76
C SER A 143 12.04 -2.80 -18.32
N GLY A 144 13.32 -2.89 -18.69
CA GLY A 144 14.14 -1.78 -19.19
C GLY A 144 14.56 -1.89 -20.65
N PHE A 145 15.31 -0.87 -21.12
CA PHE A 145 15.91 -0.79 -22.45
C PHE A 145 17.35 -0.21 -22.40
N LEU A 146 18.07 -0.22 -23.51
CA LEU A 146 19.42 0.35 -23.63
C LEU A 146 19.36 1.82 -24.02
N GLY A 147 19.72 2.71 -23.10
CA GLY A 147 19.96 4.11 -23.40
C GLY A 147 21.33 4.32 -24.07
N MET A 148 21.47 5.38 -24.86
CA MET A 148 22.72 5.78 -25.50
C MET A 148 23.32 4.69 -26.40
N ALA A 149 22.51 3.82 -27.01
CA ALA A 149 22.99 2.63 -27.73
C ALA A 149 24.08 2.93 -28.79
N GLY A 150 23.95 4.05 -29.52
CA GLY A 150 24.94 4.50 -30.51
C GLY A 150 26.25 5.05 -29.93
N LYS A 151 26.31 5.35 -28.63
CA LYS A 151 27.44 6.02 -27.95
C LYS A 151 28.10 5.11 -26.91
N VAL A 152 27.30 4.36 -26.14
CA VAL A 152 27.75 3.54 -25.01
C VAL A 152 28.76 2.47 -25.41
N LYS A 153 28.68 1.94 -26.65
CA LYS A 153 29.67 0.99 -27.18
C LYS A 153 31.11 1.53 -27.11
N SER A 154 31.30 2.82 -27.36
CA SER A 154 32.61 3.48 -27.29
C SER A 154 33.05 3.81 -25.86
N MET A 155 32.11 3.74 -24.91
CA MET A 155 32.32 4.05 -23.49
C MET A 155 32.54 2.79 -22.64
N LEU A 156 32.50 1.60 -23.25
CA LEU A 156 32.70 0.34 -22.55
C LEU A 156 34.09 0.29 -21.92
N THR A 157 34.15 -0.10 -20.64
CA THR A 157 35.42 -0.36 -19.97
C THR A 157 35.91 -1.79 -20.22
N GLU A 158 37.19 -2.06 -19.93
CA GLU A 158 37.87 -3.33 -20.26
C GLU A 158 37.17 -4.59 -19.69
N HIS A 159 36.42 -4.43 -18.60
CA HIS A 159 35.74 -5.53 -17.91
C HIS A 159 34.23 -5.57 -18.16
N ALA A 160 33.65 -4.58 -18.85
CA ALA A 160 32.21 -4.46 -19.07
C ALA A 160 31.62 -5.74 -19.70
N THR A 161 32.19 -6.21 -20.80
CA THR A 161 31.71 -7.39 -21.55
C THR A 161 31.87 -8.73 -20.82
N LYS A 162 32.57 -8.73 -19.67
CA LYS A 162 32.75 -9.88 -18.79
C LYS A 162 31.71 -9.94 -17.67
N LEU A 163 30.88 -8.90 -17.52
CA LEU A 163 29.84 -8.87 -16.49
C LEU A 163 28.69 -9.82 -16.87
N PRO A 164 28.18 -10.62 -15.91
CA PRO A 164 26.91 -11.30 -16.09
C PRO A 164 25.78 -10.27 -16.13
N VAL A 165 24.83 -10.48 -17.04
CA VAL A 165 23.65 -9.63 -17.21
C VAL A 165 22.39 -10.48 -17.13
N PHE A 166 21.49 -10.10 -16.23
CA PHE A 166 20.13 -10.64 -16.17
C PHE A 166 19.14 -9.56 -16.60
N HIS A 167 18.27 -9.87 -17.56
CA HIS A 167 17.21 -9.00 -18.02
C HIS A 167 15.85 -9.71 -17.99
N GLY A 168 14.97 -9.31 -17.07
CA GLY A 168 13.58 -9.76 -17.00
C GLY A 168 12.61 -8.80 -17.70
N HIS A 169 11.62 -9.33 -18.42
CA HIS A 169 10.66 -8.50 -19.16
C HIS A 169 9.31 -9.20 -19.38
N GLY A 170 8.22 -8.45 -19.24
CA GLY A 170 6.87 -8.93 -19.57
C GLY A 170 6.58 -8.88 -21.06
N ASP A 171 5.95 -9.91 -21.63
CA ASP A 171 5.59 -9.90 -23.06
C ASP A 171 4.38 -9.02 -23.41
N SER A 172 3.65 -8.59 -22.37
CA SER A 172 2.47 -7.72 -22.47
C SER A 172 2.77 -6.29 -22.01
N ASP A 173 4.05 -5.95 -21.82
CA ASP A 173 4.51 -4.60 -21.48
C ASP A 173 4.23 -3.62 -22.65
N SER A 174 3.38 -2.63 -22.36
CA SER A 174 2.97 -1.59 -23.29
C SER A 174 3.59 -0.23 -22.99
N VAL A 175 4.40 -0.12 -21.92
CA VAL A 175 5.09 1.11 -21.51
C VAL A 175 6.52 1.09 -22.04
N VAL A 176 7.27 0.05 -21.69
CA VAL A 176 8.56 -0.27 -22.29
C VAL A 176 8.29 -1.47 -23.17
N GLU A 177 8.02 -1.24 -24.45
CA GLU A 177 7.58 -2.33 -25.32
C GLU A 177 8.58 -3.50 -25.27
N TYR A 178 8.07 -4.73 -25.09
CA TYR A 178 8.88 -5.95 -24.98
C TYR A 178 9.97 -6.08 -26.07
N LYS A 179 9.68 -5.57 -27.29
CA LYS A 179 10.64 -5.52 -28.41
C LYS A 179 11.91 -4.72 -28.08
N TRP A 180 11.85 -3.67 -27.28
CA TRP A 180 13.01 -2.88 -26.86
C TRP A 180 13.88 -3.65 -25.87
N GLY A 181 13.27 -4.43 -24.98
CA GLY A 181 13.99 -5.36 -24.11
C GLY A 181 14.79 -6.38 -24.92
N LYS A 182 14.16 -7.00 -25.94
CA LYS A 182 14.86 -7.90 -26.87
C LYS A 182 15.99 -7.22 -27.62
N GLN A 183 15.70 -6.06 -28.24
CA GLN A 183 16.69 -5.28 -28.98
C GLN A 183 17.89 -4.89 -28.12
N THR A 184 17.64 -4.56 -26.85
CA THR A 184 18.69 -4.27 -25.87
C THR A 184 19.63 -5.46 -25.70
N VAL A 185 19.07 -6.64 -25.44
CA VAL A 185 19.85 -7.86 -25.24
C VAL A 185 20.63 -8.26 -26.50
N ASP A 186 20.01 -8.15 -27.67
CA ASP A 186 20.67 -8.43 -28.94
C ASP A 186 21.84 -7.46 -29.17
N THR A 187 21.62 -6.16 -28.92
CA THR A 187 22.64 -5.11 -29.06
C THR A 187 23.83 -5.32 -28.12
N ILE A 188 23.61 -5.64 -26.84
CA ILE A 188 24.73 -5.83 -25.90
C ILE A 188 25.50 -7.13 -26.21
N LYS A 189 24.85 -8.16 -26.76
CA LYS A 189 25.55 -9.34 -27.28
C LYS A 189 26.46 -8.98 -28.45
N GLU A 190 26.01 -8.11 -29.35
CA GLU A 190 26.86 -7.55 -30.43
C GLU A 190 28.02 -6.69 -29.91
N PHE A 191 27.87 -6.09 -28.73
CA PHE A 191 28.96 -5.39 -28.05
C PHE A 191 29.98 -6.34 -27.42
N GLY A 192 29.70 -7.65 -27.37
CA GLY A 192 30.59 -8.69 -26.91
C GLY A 192 30.27 -9.25 -25.52
N PHE A 193 29.13 -8.90 -24.92
CA PHE A 193 28.66 -9.52 -23.68
C PHE A 193 28.30 -10.98 -23.95
N LYS A 194 28.95 -11.90 -23.21
CA LYS A 194 28.78 -13.34 -23.43
C LYS A 194 27.82 -14.01 -22.44
N ASP A 195 27.70 -13.44 -21.25
CA ASP A 195 26.89 -13.98 -20.16
C ASP A 195 25.65 -13.09 -19.98
N VAL A 196 24.65 -13.33 -20.83
CA VAL A 196 23.42 -12.53 -20.89
C VAL A 196 22.21 -13.45 -20.88
N GLU A 197 21.43 -13.39 -19.80
CA GLU A 197 20.15 -14.08 -19.65
C GLU A 197 18.99 -13.11 -19.87
N PHE A 198 18.10 -13.43 -20.80
CA PHE A 198 16.86 -12.70 -21.03
C PHE A 198 15.67 -13.60 -20.68
N LYS A 199 14.86 -13.18 -19.71
CA LYS A 199 13.66 -13.90 -19.27
C LYS A 199 12.42 -13.15 -19.70
N THR A 200 11.47 -13.92 -20.23
CA THR A 200 10.16 -13.43 -20.64
C THR A 200 9.11 -13.96 -19.69
N TYR A 201 8.28 -13.07 -19.16
CA TYR A 201 7.18 -13.42 -18.25
C TYR A 201 5.85 -13.27 -19.01
N PRO A 202 5.19 -14.40 -19.36
CA PRO A 202 3.98 -14.36 -20.20
C PRO A 202 2.80 -13.67 -19.52
N GLY A 203 2.15 -12.77 -20.23
CA GLY A 203 1.00 -12.00 -19.74
C GLY A 203 1.35 -10.91 -18.73
N MET A 204 2.63 -10.77 -18.35
CA MET A 204 3.09 -9.70 -17.47
C MET A 204 3.16 -8.39 -18.26
N ASP A 205 2.53 -7.35 -17.72
CA ASP A 205 2.58 -5.99 -18.21
C ASP A 205 3.82 -5.25 -17.69
N HIS A 206 3.78 -3.92 -17.60
CA HIS A 206 4.88 -3.13 -17.00
C HIS A 206 4.88 -3.27 -15.47
N GLY A 207 5.27 -4.45 -15.01
CA GLY A 207 5.18 -4.84 -13.61
C GLY A 207 6.34 -5.75 -13.19
N PHE A 208 6.17 -6.36 -12.02
CA PHE A 208 7.13 -7.27 -11.41
C PHE A 208 6.36 -8.39 -10.72
N CYS A 209 6.64 -9.64 -11.10
CA CYS A 209 5.91 -10.82 -10.60
C CYS A 209 6.80 -11.72 -9.74
N GLU A 210 6.20 -12.68 -9.03
CA GLU A 210 6.93 -13.61 -8.17
C GLU A 210 7.93 -14.50 -8.94
N GLU A 211 7.61 -14.86 -10.19
CA GLU A 211 8.53 -15.62 -11.05
C GLU A 211 9.79 -14.81 -11.35
N GLU A 212 9.61 -13.53 -11.71
CA GLU A 212 10.72 -12.61 -11.93
C GLU A 212 11.53 -12.35 -10.66
N GLN A 213 10.88 -12.30 -9.49
CA GLN A 213 11.59 -12.20 -8.21
C GLN A 213 12.50 -13.41 -7.96
N ARG A 214 12.04 -14.63 -8.24
CA ARG A 214 12.86 -15.85 -8.04
C ARG A 214 14.06 -15.88 -8.98
N ASP A 215 13.84 -15.53 -10.24
CA ASP A 215 14.92 -15.48 -11.23
C ASP A 215 15.93 -14.37 -10.89
N LEU A 216 15.46 -13.19 -10.47
CA LEU A 216 16.32 -12.10 -9.97
C LEU A 216 17.16 -12.55 -8.78
N GLU A 217 16.57 -13.25 -7.83
CA GLU A 217 17.27 -13.80 -6.68
C GLU A 217 18.38 -14.76 -7.10
N ALA A 218 18.08 -15.69 -8.00
CA ALA A 218 19.06 -16.64 -8.51
C ALA A 218 20.21 -15.92 -9.24
N ALA A 219 19.87 -14.99 -10.13
CA ALA A 219 20.84 -14.18 -10.87
C ALA A 219 21.73 -13.35 -9.93
N ALA A 220 21.16 -12.70 -8.92
CA ALA A 220 21.91 -11.92 -7.94
C ALA A 220 22.89 -12.78 -7.14
N LEU A 221 22.46 -13.97 -6.70
CA LEU A 221 23.34 -14.91 -6.01
C LEU A 221 24.47 -15.40 -6.93
N VAL A 222 24.17 -15.80 -8.17
CA VAL A 222 25.18 -16.26 -9.13
C VAL A 222 26.21 -15.17 -9.40
N ALA A 223 25.77 -13.93 -9.66
CA ALA A 223 26.65 -12.80 -9.89
C ALA A 223 27.57 -12.54 -8.68
N LEU A 224 27.02 -12.58 -7.45
CA LEU A 224 27.78 -12.32 -6.22
C LEU A 224 28.63 -13.53 -5.74
N LEU A 225 28.35 -14.75 -6.23
CA LEU A 225 29.10 -15.97 -5.94
C LEU A 225 30.27 -16.20 -6.90
N SER A 226 30.26 -15.58 -8.08
CA SER A 226 31.21 -15.79 -9.18
C SER A 226 32.70 -15.49 -8.86
N PHE A 227 33.02 -15.12 -7.62
CA PHE A 227 34.39 -14.98 -7.11
C PHE A 227 34.80 -15.99 -6.02
N ALA A 228 33.85 -16.64 -5.34
CA ALA A 228 34.15 -17.62 -4.29
C ALA A 228 34.79 -18.90 -4.86
N ILE A 229 34.37 -19.29 -6.06
CA ILE A 229 34.89 -20.48 -6.76
C ILE A 229 36.32 -20.24 -7.29
N LEU A 230 36.67 -19.01 -7.69
CA LEU A 230 38.03 -18.68 -8.17
C LEU A 230 39.09 -18.61 -7.05
N ARG A 231 38.70 -18.48 -5.77
CA ARG A 231 39.64 -18.62 -4.64
C ARG A 231 39.90 -20.07 -4.24
N LEU A 232 38.99 -21.00 -4.54
CA LEU A 232 39.17 -22.43 -4.31
C LEU A 232 40.02 -23.12 -5.38
N PHE A 233 40.25 -22.47 -6.53
CA PHE A 233 41.05 -22.98 -7.64
C PHE A 233 42.24 -22.06 -8.00
N ARG A 234 42.93 -21.49 -7.01
CA ARG A 234 44.29 -21.02 -7.25
C ARG A 234 45.20 -22.26 -7.29
N PRO A 235 45.93 -22.55 -8.39
CA PRO A 235 46.88 -23.65 -8.37
C PRO A 235 47.93 -23.40 -7.30
N LEU A 236 48.26 -24.45 -6.55
CA LEU A 236 49.44 -24.53 -5.69
C LEU A 236 50.71 -24.41 -6.56
N SER A 237 51.03 -23.21 -7.02
CA SER A 237 52.26 -22.91 -7.74
C SER A 237 52.76 -21.52 -7.39
N SER A 238 53.03 -21.31 -6.10
CA SER A 238 54.03 -20.34 -5.62
C SER A 238 54.14 -20.41 -4.09
N LEU A 239 54.88 -21.40 -3.60
CA LEU A 239 55.62 -21.27 -2.35
C LEU A 239 57.10 -21.54 -2.66
N PRO A 240 58.02 -20.73 -2.11
CA PRO A 240 59.43 -20.79 -2.47
C PRO A 240 60.06 -22.09 -1.98
N ALA A 241 60.84 -22.71 -2.87
CA ALA A 241 61.68 -23.85 -2.53
C ALA A 241 62.76 -23.40 -1.53
N SER A 242 62.60 -23.73 -0.25
CA SER A 242 63.74 -23.95 0.64
C SER A 242 63.33 -24.73 1.90
N LEU A 243 64.12 -25.77 2.18
CA LEU A 243 64.32 -26.47 3.47
C LEU A 243 63.20 -27.45 3.88
N SER A 244 63.25 -28.73 3.47
CA SER A 244 64.17 -29.81 3.90
C SER A 244 64.33 -29.94 5.42
N ARG A 245 63.46 -30.74 6.06
CA ARG A 245 63.79 -31.94 6.85
C ARG A 245 62.62 -32.32 7.77
N ALA A 246 62.13 -33.55 7.60
CA ALA A 246 61.50 -34.31 8.69
C ALA A 246 62.61 -34.76 9.67
N PRO A 247 62.27 -35.12 10.93
CA PRO A 247 61.81 -36.48 11.15
C PRO A 247 60.63 -36.64 12.13
N THR A 248 59.79 -37.61 11.77
CA THR A 248 59.02 -38.56 12.60
C THR A 248 59.20 -38.54 14.14
N ARG A 249 58.10 -38.51 14.90
CA ARG A 249 57.61 -39.67 15.69
C ARG A 249 56.30 -39.39 16.49
N SER A 250 55.42 -40.38 16.38
CA SER A 250 54.37 -40.91 17.28
C SER A 250 53.97 -40.23 18.61
N MET A 251 52.63 -40.22 18.76
CA MET A 251 51.82 -40.70 19.91
C MET A 251 51.65 -39.85 21.18
N THR A 252 50.41 -39.99 21.70
CA THR A 252 49.92 -39.91 23.09
C THR A 252 49.39 -38.59 23.69
N THR A 253 48.05 -38.58 23.86
CA THR A 253 47.23 -38.36 25.08
C THR A 253 47.09 -36.99 25.75
N SER A 254 45.80 -36.69 26.03
CA SER A 254 45.20 -36.08 27.24
C SER A 254 45.70 -34.69 27.67
N ALA A 255 44.88 -33.65 27.57
CA ALA A 255 43.81 -33.25 28.51
C ALA A 255 44.28 -32.28 29.60
N SER A 256 43.45 -31.25 29.77
CA SER A 256 43.16 -30.53 31.02
C SER A 256 44.01 -29.33 31.43
N ALA A 257 43.27 -28.23 31.60
CA ALA A 257 43.25 -27.33 32.76
C ALA A 257 44.18 -26.09 32.80
N GLU A 258 43.51 -24.94 32.63
CA GLU A 258 43.38 -23.87 33.65
C GLU A 258 44.66 -23.20 34.21
N ARG A 259 44.82 -21.88 33.98
CA ARG A 259 44.51 -20.80 34.96
C ARG A 259 45.17 -19.44 34.66
N THR A 260 44.38 -18.40 34.95
CA THR A 260 44.72 -17.07 35.55
C THR A 260 45.51 -16.00 34.78
N ALA A 261 44.79 -14.94 34.35
CA ALA A 261 44.85 -13.50 34.73
C ALA A 261 46.19 -12.91 35.28
N PRO A 262 46.53 -11.58 35.13
CA PRO A 262 45.58 -10.46 35.34
C PRO A 262 45.81 -9.10 34.61
N THR A 263 44.75 -8.28 34.72
CA THR A 263 44.55 -6.81 34.66
C THR A 263 45.73 -5.81 34.56
N ALA A 264 45.49 -4.73 33.81
CA ALA A 264 45.89 -3.37 34.18
C ALA A 264 44.90 -2.30 33.63
N GLN A 265 44.47 -1.40 34.51
CA GLN A 265 43.52 -0.29 34.34
C GLN A 265 44.22 1.06 34.14
N GLY A 266 43.51 2.02 33.53
CA GLY A 266 43.70 3.48 33.72
C GLY A 266 42.80 4.29 32.77
N ARG A 267 41.61 4.75 33.19
CA ARG A 267 41.23 6.14 33.64
C ARG A 267 41.33 7.20 32.53
N LYS A 268 40.45 8.21 32.34
CA LYS A 268 39.13 8.68 32.88
C LYS A 268 38.78 9.99 32.12
N SER A 269 37.49 10.30 31.88
CA SER A 269 36.81 11.64 31.89
C SER A 269 35.53 11.56 31.02
N SER A 270 34.29 11.58 31.51
CA SER A 270 33.47 12.52 32.33
C SER A 270 32.76 13.61 31.51
N VAL A 271 31.45 13.43 31.24
CA VAL A 271 30.38 14.47 31.32
C VAL A 271 29.04 13.73 31.56
N GLU A 272 28.20 14.25 32.45
CA GLU A 272 26.91 13.68 32.88
C GLU A 272 25.73 14.61 32.47
N GLN A 273 24.53 14.01 32.33
CA GLN A 273 23.13 14.52 32.34
C GLN A 273 22.34 14.63 31.01
N PRO A 274 20.98 14.49 30.99
CA PRO A 274 20.01 14.06 32.01
C PRO A 274 19.10 12.86 31.60
N LYS A 275 18.31 12.33 32.55
CA LYS A 275 17.28 11.29 32.37
C LYS A 275 16.16 11.73 31.42
N MET A 276 15.75 10.86 30.49
CA MET A 276 14.46 10.98 29.77
C MET A 276 13.34 10.31 30.58
N ASP A 277 12.22 11.02 30.68
CA ASP A 277 10.96 10.53 31.22
C ASP A 277 10.44 9.32 30.43
N ARG A 278 9.81 8.38 31.16
CA ARG A 278 9.12 7.22 30.59
C ARG A 278 7.91 7.68 29.76
N PRO A 279 7.59 7.01 28.64
CA PRO A 279 6.35 7.27 27.92
C PRO A 279 5.13 6.99 28.80
N VAL A 280 4.15 7.90 28.75
CA VAL A 280 2.86 7.80 29.44
C VAL A 280 2.05 6.68 28.79
N VAL A 281 1.78 5.62 29.55
CA VAL A 281 0.87 4.53 29.20
C VAL A 281 -0.51 4.90 29.73
N LEU A 282 -1.50 5.09 28.85
CA LEU A 282 -2.91 5.09 29.27
C LEU A 282 -3.31 3.65 29.58
N ARG A 283 -3.20 3.26 30.84
CA ARG A 283 -3.74 2.00 31.35
C ARG A 283 -5.27 2.09 31.39
N PRO A 284 -6.01 1.00 31.09
CA PRO A 284 -7.38 0.90 31.54
C PRO A 284 -7.42 0.94 33.07
N GLU A 285 -8.47 1.53 33.64
CA GLU A 285 -8.72 1.48 35.09
C GLU A 285 -8.69 0.05 35.61
N GLU A 286 -8.05 -0.14 36.77
CA GLU A 286 -8.04 -1.41 37.50
C GLU A 286 -9.48 -1.87 37.78
N GLY A 287 -9.91 -3.00 37.19
CA GLY A 287 -11.13 -3.67 37.64
C GLY A 287 -11.99 -4.45 36.65
N GLN A 288 -11.72 -4.49 35.33
CA GLN A 288 -12.53 -5.30 34.39
C GLN A 288 -11.86 -6.63 33.99
N ALA A 289 -12.48 -7.72 34.43
CA ALA A 289 -12.05 -9.10 34.25
C ALA A 289 -12.21 -9.62 32.79
N HIS A 290 -11.16 -10.31 32.32
CA HIS A 290 -11.00 -11.23 31.17
C HIS A 290 -11.75 -10.91 29.86
N ARG A 291 -11.03 -10.41 28.85
CA ARG A 291 -11.51 -10.04 27.50
C ARG A 291 -11.07 -11.08 26.45
N ALA A 292 -11.85 -11.28 25.39
CA ALA A 292 -11.55 -12.24 24.31
C ALA A 292 -10.96 -11.54 23.06
N THR A 293 -10.14 -12.26 22.28
CA THR A 293 -9.44 -11.73 21.08
C THR A 293 -9.85 -12.49 19.82
N VAL A 294 -10.14 -11.75 18.74
CA VAL A 294 -10.30 -12.30 17.39
C VAL A 294 -9.12 -11.85 16.52
N ILE A 295 -8.36 -12.81 16.00
CA ILE A 295 -7.26 -12.58 15.07
C ILE A 295 -7.76 -12.85 13.66
N TRP A 296 -7.76 -11.82 12.81
CA TRP A 296 -8.17 -11.94 11.41
C TRP A 296 -6.94 -12.03 10.49
N SER A 297 -6.70 -13.19 9.89
CA SER A 297 -5.52 -13.43 9.05
C SER A 297 -5.74 -12.93 7.61
N GLN A 298 -4.89 -12.01 7.16
CA GLN A 298 -4.70 -11.60 5.77
C GLN A 298 -3.19 -11.56 5.50
N PHE A 299 -2.62 -12.69 5.10
CA PHE A 299 -1.23 -12.80 4.65
C PHE A 299 -1.27 -13.33 3.22
N ASP A 300 -0.32 -12.89 2.38
CA ASP A 300 -0.12 -13.33 0.99
C ASP A 300 0.71 -14.62 0.92
N VAL A 301 0.09 -15.76 0.57
CA VAL A 301 0.70 -17.11 0.68
C VAL A 301 0.33 -18.09 -0.46
N PHE A 302 -0.50 -17.70 -1.45
CA PHE A 302 -0.97 -18.64 -2.49
C PHE A 302 -1.60 -18.01 -3.75
N VAL A 303 -1.33 -18.59 -4.94
CA VAL A 303 -2.12 -18.35 -6.17
C VAL A 303 -3.33 -19.30 -6.21
N PRO A 304 -4.59 -18.80 -6.14
CA PRO A 304 -5.76 -19.68 -6.13
C PRO A 304 -5.83 -20.58 -7.38
N ASN A 305 -6.07 -21.89 -7.19
CA ASN A 305 -6.24 -22.96 -8.21
C ASN A 305 -5.02 -23.83 -8.61
N THR A 306 -3.90 -23.80 -7.89
CA THR A 306 -2.78 -24.73 -8.17
C THR A 306 -3.13 -26.18 -7.81
N PRO A 307 -2.96 -27.18 -8.70
CA PRO A 307 -3.22 -28.59 -8.40
C PRO A 307 -2.11 -29.20 -7.51
N PRO A 308 -2.41 -30.19 -6.65
CA PRO A 308 -1.37 -30.95 -5.94
C PRO A 308 -0.39 -31.58 -6.95
N PRO A 309 0.95 -31.48 -6.77
CA PRO A 309 1.73 -31.24 -5.55
C PRO A 309 2.31 -29.81 -5.37
N LEU A 310 1.83 -28.81 -6.12
CA LEU A 310 2.40 -27.46 -6.24
C LEU A 310 2.02 -26.48 -5.11
N GLU A 311 1.69 -26.99 -3.92
CA GLU A 311 1.38 -26.13 -2.77
C GLU A 311 2.66 -25.67 -2.08
N ASP A 312 2.83 -24.36 -1.87
CA ASP A 312 3.95 -23.79 -1.11
C ASP A 312 3.81 -24.12 0.39
N THR A 313 4.18 -25.35 0.70
CA THR A 313 4.09 -25.89 2.05
C THR A 313 4.97 -25.11 3.02
N GLU A 314 6.12 -24.62 2.57
CA GLU A 314 7.09 -23.90 3.41
C GLU A 314 6.59 -22.48 3.72
N GLY A 315 6.13 -21.73 2.72
CA GLY A 315 5.55 -20.40 2.93
C GLY A 315 4.26 -20.44 3.77
N MET A 316 3.45 -21.49 3.61
CA MET A 316 2.31 -21.75 4.50
C MET A 316 2.77 -21.96 5.96
N LEU A 317 3.81 -22.76 6.20
CA LEU A 317 4.32 -23.00 7.55
C LEU A 317 4.97 -21.77 8.18
N VAL A 318 5.65 -20.92 7.40
CA VAL A 318 6.17 -19.62 7.87
C VAL A 318 5.02 -18.72 8.33
N SER A 319 3.99 -18.58 7.50
CA SER A 319 2.82 -17.74 7.82
C SER A 319 2.03 -18.28 9.01
N VAL A 320 1.92 -19.61 9.12
CA VAL A 320 1.39 -20.28 10.32
C VAL A 320 2.21 -19.92 11.56
N GLY A 321 3.54 -19.94 11.47
CA GLY A 321 4.44 -19.55 12.57
C GLY A 321 4.23 -18.10 13.01
N GLU A 322 4.05 -17.16 12.08
CA GLU A 322 3.77 -15.76 12.40
C GLU A 322 2.42 -15.57 13.12
N ILE A 323 1.38 -16.27 12.69
CA ILE A 323 0.07 -16.23 13.35
C ILE A 323 0.16 -16.90 14.73
N GLN A 324 0.90 -18.00 14.88
CA GLN A 324 1.13 -18.65 16.17
C GLN A 324 1.90 -17.75 17.15
N GLU A 325 2.86 -16.96 16.66
CA GLU A 325 3.58 -15.98 17.48
C GLU A 325 2.66 -14.82 17.90
N LEU A 326 1.74 -14.37 17.03
CA LEU A 326 0.73 -13.39 17.42
C LEU A 326 -0.21 -13.95 18.49
N VAL A 327 -0.66 -15.20 18.34
CA VAL A 327 -1.44 -15.90 19.37
C VAL A 327 -0.65 -16.00 20.68
N ARG A 328 0.66 -16.29 20.62
CA ARG A 328 1.52 -16.35 21.80
C ARG A 328 1.54 -14.99 22.52
N LYS A 329 1.72 -13.89 21.80
CA LYS A 329 1.73 -12.53 22.38
C LYS A 329 0.42 -12.17 23.06
N GLU A 330 -0.71 -12.43 22.40
CA GLU A 330 -2.03 -12.19 22.99
C GLU A 330 -2.24 -12.99 24.29
N VAL A 331 -1.78 -14.25 24.32
CA VAL A 331 -1.95 -15.12 25.49
C VAL A 331 -0.99 -14.78 26.63
N GLU A 332 0.29 -14.59 26.32
CA GLU A 332 1.36 -14.49 27.31
C GLU A 332 1.66 -13.04 27.73
N GLU A 333 1.57 -12.09 26.80
CA GLU A 333 1.92 -10.68 27.05
C GLU A 333 0.67 -9.88 27.43
N GLU A 334 -0.45 -10.10 26.73
CA GLU A 334 -1.73 -9.42 27.01
C GLU A 334 -2.62 -10.19 28.00
N GLY A 335 -2.21 -11.40 28.39
CA GLY A 335 -2.88 -12.20 29.43
C GLY A 335 -4.25 -12.75 29.02
N ILE A 336 -4.51 -12.90 27.71
CA ILE A 336 -5.75 -13.47 27.18
C ILE A 336 -5.76 -14.99 27.38
N GLU A 337 -6.82 -15.54 27.96
CA GLU A 337 -6.95 -17.00 28.08
C GLU A 337 -6.99 -17.65 26.69
N GLU A 338 -6.26 -18.75 26.48
CA GLU A 338 -6.21 -19.45 25.17
C GLU A 338 -7.61 -19.77 24.62
N GLY A 339 -8.53 -20.20 25.50
CA GLY A 339 -9.93 -20.51 25.17
C GLY A 339 -10.78 -19.29 24.81
N LYS A 340 -10.18 -18.10 24.76
CA LYS A 340 -10.79 -16.82 24.37
C LYS A 340 -10.16 -16.20 23.12
N VAL A 341 -9.26 -16.93 22.44
CA VAL A 341 -8.65 -16.51 21.17
C VAL A 341 -9.30 -17.24 20.00
N LEU A 342 -9.84 -16.50 19.03
CA LEU A 342 -10.50 -17.04 17.83
C LEU A 342 -9.71 -16.65 16.58
N LEU A 343 -9.44 -17.61 15.70
CA LEU A 343 -8.81 -17.38 14.39
C LEU A 343 -9.86 -17.25 13.30
N GLY A 344 -9.74 -16.26 12.42
CA GLY A 344 -10.66 -16.08 11.30
C GLY A 344 -10.00 -15.56 10.04
N GLY A 345 -10.52 -15.91 8.87
CA GLY A 345 -10.04 -15.36 7.61
C GLY A 345 -10.88 -15.70 6.38
N PHE A 346 -10.68 -14.94 5.30
CA PHE A 346 -11.32 -15.12 4.00
C PHE A 346 -10.30 -15.51 2.94
N SER A 347 -10.68 -16.38 2.00
CA SER A 347 -9.82 -16.87 0.93
C SER A 347 -8.54 -17.46 1.50
N GLN A 348 -7.38 -16.92 1.12
CA GLN A 348 -6.07 -17.29 1.63
C GLN A 348 -5.94 -17.13 3.15
N GLY A 349 -6.58 -16.10 3.73
CA GLY A 349 -6.70 -15.95 5.17
C GLY A 349 -7.45 -17.11 5.84
N GLY A 350 -8.47 -17.66 5.16
CA GLY A 350 -9.20 -18.83 5.64
C GLY A 350 -8.32 -20.10 5.64
N ILE A 351 -7.49 -20.26 4.61
CA ILE A 351 -6.50 -21.35 4.51
C ILE A 351 -5.55 -21.31 5.71
N LEU A 352 -4.97 -20.14 5.99
CA LEU A 352 -4.03 -19.96 7.09
C LEU A 352 -4.69 -20.12 8.46
N SER A 353 -5.91 -19.65 8.63
CA SER A 353 -6.68 -19.88 9.86
C SER A 353 -6.89 -21.38 10.13
N LEU A 354 -7.19 -22.17 9.09
CA LEU A 354 -7.28 -23.63 9.21
C LEU A 354 -5.94 -24.26 9.56
N LEU A 355 -4.88 -23.97 8.80
CA LEU A 355 -3.56 -24.56 9.03
C LEU A 355 -3.00 -24.19 10.42
N THR A 356 -3.11 -22.92 10.80
CA THR A 356 -2.65 -22.43 12.10
C THR A 356 -3.41 -23.10 13.23
N GLY A 357 -4.74 -23.15 13.13
CA GLY A 357 -5.56 -23.76 14.18
C GLY A 357 -5.34 -25.28 14.30
N LEU A 358 -5.17 -25.98 13.17
CA LEU A 358 -4.92 -27.43 13.15
C LEU A 358 -3.53 -27.81 13.67
N THR A 359 -2.55 -26.90 13.56
CA THR A 359 -1.16 -27.12 14.01
C THR A 359 -0.85 -26.44 15.35
N SER A 360 -1.83 -25.75 15.96
CA SER A 360 -1.62 -25.04 17.22
C SER A 360 -1.54 -26.00 18.40
N GLU A 361 -0.56 -25.83 19.29
CA GLU A 361 -0.51 -26.56 20.57
C GLU A 361 -1.48 -26.01 21.64
N ARG A 362 -2.14 -24.87 21.35
CA ARG A 362 -3.02 -24.16 22.28
C ARG A 362 -4.49 -24.50 22.04
N LYS A 363 -5.31 -24.39 23.08
CA LYS A 363 -6.75 -24.65 22.98
C LYS A 363 -7.53 -23.37 22.66
N LEU A 364 -7.55 -23.02 21.38
CA LEU A 364 -8.22 -21.82 20.87
C LEU A 364 -9.74 -21.92 20.96
N ALA A 365 -10.42 -20.77 21.02
CA ALA A 365 -11.88 -20.65 21.10
C ALA A 365 -12.60 -21.15 19.82
N GLY A 366 -11.93 -21.05 18.66
CA GLY A 366 -12.44 -21.56 17.40
C GLY A 366 -11.65 -21.07 16.17
N ILE A 367 -11.96 -21.67 15.02
CA ILE A 367 -11.40 -21.34 13.70
C ILE A 367 -12.57 -21.01 12.76
N CYS A 368 -12.50 -19.88 12.07
CA CYS A 368 -13.48 -19.43 11.07
C CYS A 368 -12.82 -19.31 9.69
N CYS A 369 -13.16 -20.21 8.78
CA CYS A 369 -12.66 -20.22 7.41
C CYS A 369 -13.77 -19.85 6.42
N LEU A 370 -13.57 -18.79 5.64
CA LEU A 370 -14.53 -18.34 4.63
C LEU A 370 -13.87 -18.38 3.26
N SER A 371 -14.52 -19.01 2.28
CA SER A 371 -13.99 -19.19 0.92
C SER A 371 -12.56 -19.77 0.84
N GLY A 372 -12.14 -20.57 1.82
CA GLY A 372 -10.80 -21.17 1.88
C GLY A 372 -10.75 -22.64 1.44
N LEU A 373 -9.55 -23.24 1.50
CA LEU A 373 -9.29 -24.67 1.29
C LEU A 373 -8.37 -25.21 2.40
N LEU A 374 -8.36 -26.52 2.61
CA LEU A 374 -7.39 -27.15 3.51
C LEU A 374 -6.10 -27.44 2.73
N GLY A 375 -5.04 -26.69 3.03
CA GLY A 375 -3.72 -26.91 2.45
C GLY A 375 -3.04 -28.17 3.00
N MET A 376 -2.00 -28.63 2.31
CA MET A 376 -1.13 -29.74 2.72
C MET A 376 -1.85 -31.10 2.82
N THR A 377 -2.93 -31.28 2.06
CA THR A 377 -3.68 -32.56 2.01
C THR A 377 -3.01 -33.60 1.12
N HIS A 378 -2.16 -33.19 0.19
CA HIS A 378 -1.38 -34.09 -0.65
C HIS A 378 -0.30 -34.81 0.16
N GLU A 379 -0.09 -36.10 -0.09
CA GLU A 379 0.86 -36.96 0.65
C GLU A 379 0.68 -36.92 2.18
N ASP A 380 -0.52 -36.56 2.65
CA ASP A 380 -0.83 -36.41 4.07
C ASP A 380 0.11 -35.45 4.83
N LYS A 381 0.71 -34.46 4.16
CA LYS A 381 1.70 -33.55 4.78
C LYS A 381 1.18 -32.78 6.00
N ILE A 382 -0.11 -32.48 6.06
CA ILE A 382 -0.74 -31.84 7.22
C ILE A 382 -0.87 -32.79 8.41
N LYS A 383 -1.08 -34.08 8.17
CA LYS A 383 -1.40 -35.08 9.20
C LYS A 383 -0.36 -35.20 10.32
N PRO A 384 0.97 -35.22 10.06
CA PRO A 384 1.95 -35.25 11.15
C PRO A 384 2.06 -33.93 11.93
N LEU A 385 1.53 -32.83 11.40
CA LEU A 385 1.57 -31.51 12.04
C LEU A 385 0.34 -31.23 12.90
N VAL A 386 -0.72 -32.03 12.76
CA VAL A 386 -1.93 -31.87 13.56
C VAL A 386 -1.63 -32.21 15.02
N THR A 387 -1.91 -31.27 15.90
CA THR A 387 -1.65 -31.44 17.34
C THR A 387 -2.83 -32.07 18.06
N ALA A 388 -2.60 -32.68 19.22
CA ALA A 388 -3.67 -33.18 20.08
C ALA A 388 -4.59 -32.07 20.58
N ALA A 389 -4.05 -30.87 20.85
CA ALA A 389 -4.83 -29.71 21.30
C ALA A 389 -5.83 -29.24 20.24
N SER A 390 -5.40 -29.25 18.96
CA SER A 390 -6.23 -28.79 17.85
C SER A 390 -7.50 -29.60 17.69
N SER A 391 -7.49 -30.90 18.01
CA SER A 391 -8.62 -31.84 17.85
C SER A 391 -9.90 -31.43 18.58
N SER A 392 -9.79 -30.52 19.54
CA SER A 392 -10.91 -29.97 20.32
C SER A 392 -11.32 -28.55 19.92
N ILE A 393 -10.58 -27.91 19.01
CA ILE A 393 -10.86 -26.54 18.54
C ILE A 393 -12.03 -26.59 17.54
N PRO A 394 -13.13 -25.85 17.81
CA PRO A 394 -14.26 -25.83 16.90
C PRO A 394 -13.96 -25.10 15.58
N ILE A 395 -14.49 -25.60 14.46
CA ILE A 395 -14.30 -25.02 13.12
C ILE A 395 -15.65 -24.63 12.52
N PHE A 396 -15.77 -23.37 12.09
CA PHE A 396 -16.77 -22.92 11.13
C PHE A 396 -16.11 -22.76 9.76
N TRP A 397 -16.70 -23.35 8.73
CA TRP A 397 -16.24 -23.22 7.36
C TRP A 397 -17.40 -22.91 6.42
N GLY A 398 -17.46 -21.67 5.92
CA GLY A 398 -18.41 -21.22 4.91
C GLY A 398 -17.80 -21.22 3.52
N HIS A 399 -18.52 -21.73 2.52
CA HIS A 399 -18.05 -21.71 1.12
C HIS A 399 -19.21 -21.57 0.13
N GLY A 400 -19.01 -20.72 -0.89
CA GLY A 400 -19.95 -20.48 -1.97
C GLY A 400 -19.83 -21.49 -3.11
N THR A 401 -20.96 -21.89 -3.73
CA THR A 401 -20.93 -22.86 -4.85
C THR A 401 -20.38 -22.31 -6.14
N ASP A 402 -20.45 -20.99 -6.32
CA ASP A 402 -20.11 -20.32 -7.57
C ASP A 402 -18.75 -19.62 -7.45
N ASP A 403 -17.97 -19.99 -6.44
CA ASP A 403 -16.62 -19.48 -6.20
C ASP A 403 -15.67 -19.96 -7.31
N THR A 404 -15.26 -19.04 -8.17
CA THR A 404 -14.36 -19.32 -9.31
C THR A 404 -12.88 -19.20 -8.95
N VAL A 405 -12.56 -18.63 -7.79
CA VAL A 405 -11.19 -18.36 -7.33
C VAL A 405 -10.69 -19.53 -6.49
N ILE A 406 -11.47 -19.96 -5.48
CA ILE A 406 -11.26 -21.24 -4.78
C ILE A 406 -12.51 -22.07 -5.03
N ARG A 407 -12.42 -22.93 -6.05
CA ARG A 407 -13.55 -23.78 -6.47
C ARG A 407 -14.13 -24.59 -5.31
N TYR A 408 -15.46 -24.63 -5.21
CA TYR A 408 -16.19 -25.32 -4.13
C TYR A 408 -15.72 -26.77 -3.94
N GLU A 409 -15.37 -27.46 -5.02
CA GLU A 409 -14.86 -28.84 -4.97
C GLU A 409 -13.57 -28.98 -4.17
N ARG A 410 -12.71 -27.95 -4.15
CA ARG A 410 -11.49 -27.96 -3.34
C ARG A 410 -11.80 -27.83 -1.85
N ALA A 411 -12.76 -26.97 -1.49
CA ALA A 411 -13.23 -26.86 -0.11
C ALA A 411 -13.91 -28.17 0.33
N GLU A 412 -14.74 -28.77 -0.53
CA GLU A 412 -15.39 -30.04 -0.28
C GLU A 412 -14.39 -31.20 -0.13
N HIS A 413 -13.30 -31.20 -0.91
CA HIS A 413 -12.19 -32.14 -0.75
C HIS A 413 -11.51 -31.98 0.63
N GLY A 414 -11.17 -30.75 1.02
CA GLY A 414 -10.60 -30.47 2.34
C GLY A 414 -11.55 -30.86 3.49
N ARG A 415 -12.86 -30.62 3.33
CA ARG A 415 -13.90 -31.04 4.27
C ARG A 415 -13.94 -32.55 4.45
N LYS A 416 -13.87 -33.33 3.36
CA LYS A 416 -13.80 -34.80 3.42
C LYS A 416 -12.54 -35.25 4.14
N TYR A 417 -11.39 -34.67 3.79
CA TYR A 417 -10.12 -34.97 4.44
C TYR A 417 -10.15 -34.71 5.96
N LEU A 418 -10.75 -33.60 6.42
CA LEU A 418 -10.90 -33.32 7.86
C LEU A 418 -11.68 -34.42 8.62
N VAL A 419 -12.76 -34.92 8.01
CA VAL A 419 -13.63 -35.91 8.66
C VAL A 419 -13.03 -37.31 8.57
N GLU A 420 -12.60 -37.71 7.37
CA GLU A 420 -12.21 -39.08 7.06
C GLU A 420 -10.75 -39.37 7.45
N SER A 421 -9.84 -38.41 7.22
CA SER A 421 -8.39 -38.59 7.45
C SER A 421 -7.92 -38.03 8.79
N LEU A 422 -8.53 -36.94 9.27
CA LEU A 422 -8.18 -36.29 10.54
C LEU A 422 -9.20 -36.54 11.68
N GLY A 423 -10.28 -37.29 11.41
CA GLY A 423 -11.20 -37.78 12.44
C GLY A 423 -12.11 -36.72 13.07
N ARG A 424 -12.33 -35.57 12.42
CA ARG A 424 -13.24 -34.53 12.93
C ARG A 424 -14.69 -34.99 12.90
N LYS A 425 -15.42 -34.80 14.00
CA LYS A 425 -16.83 -35.20 14.07
C LYS A 425 -17.70 -34.08 13.51
N LYS A 426 -18.55 -34.41 12.53
CA LYS A 426 -19.54 -33.48 11.97
C LYS A 426 -20.72 -33.31 12.94
N VAL A 427 -20.47 -32.68 14.08
CA VAL A 427 -21.47 -32.39 15.12
C VAL A 427 -21.56 -30.87 15.27
N GLU A 428 -22.79 -30.34 15.42
CA GLU A 428 -23.00 -28.94 15.78
C GLU A 428 -22.26 -28.68 17.10
N GLY A 429 -21.31 -27.74 17.09
CA GLY A 429 -20.42 -27.59 18.24
C GLY A 429 -18.95 -27.99 18.01
N ASP A 430 -18.62 -28.79 16.99
CA ASP A 430 -17.23 -29.23 16.71
C ASP A 430 -16.80 -28.79 15.30
N PHE A 431 -17.42 -29.32 14.25
CA PHE A 431 -17.12 -28.92 12.86
C PHE A 431 -18.40 -28.62 12.07
N GLU A 432 -18.55 -27.36 11.67
CA GLU A 432 -19.66 -26.86 10.87
C GLU A 432 -19.15 -26.43 9.48
N PHE A 433 -19.51 -27.20 8.45
CA PHE A 433 -19.28 -26.81 7.05
C PHE A 433 -20.59 -26.39 6.41
N ARG A 434 -20.69 -25.13 5.99
CA ARG A 434 -21.89 -24.54 5.41
C ARG A 434 -21.67 -24.16 3.95
N LYS A 435 -22.63 -24.60 3.14
CA LYS A 435 -22.69 -24.38 1.70
C LYS A 435 -23.65 -23.23 1.40
N TYR A 436 -23.20 -22.24 0.63
CA TYR A 436 -24.02 -21.11 0.20
C TYR A 436 -24.23 -21.17 -1.32
N GLU A 437 -25.44 -21.57 -1.74
CA GLU A 437 -25.81 -21.70 -3.15
C GLU A 437 -25.77 -20.33 -3.86
N GLY A 438 -25.10 -20.27 -5.02
CA GLY A 438 -25.01 -19.07 -5.86
C GLY A 438 -24.04 -17.99 -5.35
N LEU A 439 -23.31 -18.24 -4.27
CA LEU A 439 -22.34 -17.30 -3.73
C LEU A 439 -21.00 -17.40 -4.50
N PRO A 440 -20.52 -16.32 -5.17
CA PRO A 440 -19.23 -16.29 -5.84
C PRO A 440 -18.08 -16.12 -4.83
N HIS A 441 -16.84 -15.82 -5.27
CA HIS A 441 -15.71 -15.54 -4.36
C HIS A 441 -15.89 -14.22 -3.60
N SER A 442 -16.82 -14.21 -2.66
CA SER A 442 -17.23 -13.08 -1.84
C SER A 442 -17.95 -13.58 -0.58
N LEU A 443 -18.32 -12.66 0.30
CA LEU A 443 -19.02 -12.99 1.55
C LEU A 443 -20.51 -12.69 1.42
N GLY A 444 -21.34 -13.68 1.77
CA GLY A 444 -22.81 -13.59 1.69
C GLY A 444 -23.45 -13.06 2.98
N GLN A 445 -24.64 -12.45 2.89
CA GLN A 445 -25.38 -12.03 4.08
C GLN A 445 -25.80 -13.21 4.96
N ASP A 446 -26.22 -14.32 4.36
CA ASP A 446 -26.58 -15.55 5.07
C ASP A 446 -25.37 -16.16 5.79
N GLU A 447 -24.23 -16.15 5.09
CA GLU A 447 -22.95 -16.60 5.63
C GLU A 447 -22.49 -15.76 6.81
N LEU A 448 -22.54 -14.43 6.71
CA LEU A 448 -22.17 -13.54 7.81
C LEU A 448 -23.09 -13.70 9.03
N ARG A 449 -24.39 -13.93 8.82
CA ARG A 449 -25.33 -14.21 9.93
C ARG A 449 -24.94 -15.47 10.67
N ASP A 450 -24.67 -16.55 9.94
CA ASP A 450 -24.25 -17.83 10.51
C ASP A 450 -22.93 -17.71 11.29
N VAL A 451 -21.94 -16.97 10.75
CA VAL A 451 -20.66 -16.70 11.43
C VAL A 451 -20.89 -15.97 12.75
N VAL A 452 -21.70 -14.91 12.75
CA VAL A 452 -21.99 -14.12 13.97
C VAL A 452 -22.69 -14.97 15.02
N GLU A 453 -23.68 -15.78 14.63
CA GLU A 453 -24.35 -16.69 15.55
C GLU A 453 -23.40 -17.74 16.14
N TRP A 454 -22.53 -18.30 15.28
CA TRP A 454 -21.51 -19.24 15.70
C TRP A 454 -20.51 -18.62 16.68
N MET A 455 -19.96 -17.44 16.38
CA MET A 455 -19.02 -16.74 17.26
C MET A 455 -19.63 -16.40 18.62
N LYS A 456 -20.89 -15.93 18.65
CA LYS A 456 -21.60 -15.64 19.90
C LYS A 456 -21.70 -16.86 20.80
N LYS A 457 -22.03 -18.04 20.23
CA LYS A 457 -22.08 -19.31 20.98
C LYS A 457 -20.71 -19.67 21.57
N ARG A 458 -19.61 -19.43 20.86
CA ARG A 458 -18.25 -19.79 21.29
C ARG A 458 -17.69 -18.90 22.39
N LEU A 459 -17.79 -17.59 22.20
CA LEU A 459 -17.23 -16.65 23.15
C LEU A 459 -18.04 -16.63 24.46
N ALA A 460 -19.35 -16.93 24.39
CA ALA A 460 -20.18 -17.11 25.59
C ALA A 460 -19.90 -18.43 26.35
N ALA A 461 -19.55 -19.53 25.66
CA ALA A 461 -19.27 -20.82 26.29
C ALA A 461 -17.93 -20.86 27.06
N SER A 462 -17.00 -19.94 26.80
CA SER A 462 -15.71 -19.81 27.49
C SER A 462 -15.80 -19.17 28.89
N ALA A 463 -16.95 -18.58 29.23
CA ALA A 463 -17.14 -17.78 30.43
C ALA A 463 -17.85 -18.54 31.56
N TRP A 464 -17.36 -19.73 31.96
CA TRP A 464 -17.77 -20.33 33.24
C TRP A 464 -16.93 -21.55 33.67
N THR A 465 -16.15 -21.41 34.74
CA THR A 465 -15.97 -22.47 35.77
C THR A 465 -15.54 -21.80 37.08
N PRO A 466 -16.30 -21.90 38.19
CA PRO A 466 -15.83 -21.39 39.47
C PRO A 466 -14.80 -22.35 40.08
N ARG A 467 -13.60 -21.85 40.43
CA ARG A 467 -12.75 -22.50 41.45
C ARG A 467 -12.82 -21.69 42.73
N HIS A 468 -13.54 -22.21 43.72
CA HIS A 468 -13.03 -22.55 45.05
C HIS A 468 -14.20 -22.78 46.01
N ALA A 469 -14.44 -24.03 46.36
CA ALA A 469 -14.96 -24.38 47.69
C ALA A 469 -14.20 -25.63 48.15
N LEU A 470 -13.47 -25.47 49.25
CA LEU A 470 -12.87 -26.55 50.01
C LEU A 470 -13.96 -27.50 50.54
N SER A 471 -13.60 -28.79 50.65
CA SER A 471 -14.15 -29.79 51.59
C SER A 471 -15.64 -30.21 51.46
N SER A 472 -15.89 -31.43 50.96
CA SER A 472 -16.37 -32.60 51.73
C SER A 472 -17.21 -33.60 50.90
N SER A 473 -16.79 -34.88 50.93
CA SER A 473 -17.56 -36.15 50.84
C SER A 473 -18.61 -36.44 49.72
N SER A 474 -18.29 -37.46 48.92
CA SER A 474 -19.09 -38.63 48.46
C SER A 474 -20.44 -38.51 47.69
N ARG A 475 -20.38 -38.97 46.41
CA ARG A 475 -21.29 -39.92 45.67
C ARG A 475 -22.74 -39.46 45.28
N PRO A 476 -23.48 -40.17 44.38
CA PRO A 476 -23.59 -39.91 42.92
C PRO A 476 -25.02 -39.60 42.37
N THR A 477 -25.10 -39.18 41.07
CA THR A 477 -26.14 -39.25 39.98
C THR A 477 -27.60 -39.71 40.28
N PRO A 478 -28.68 -39.39 39.49
CA PRO A 478 -28.72 -39.26 38.01
C PRO A 478 -29.82 -38.35 37.35
N ALA A 479 -29.80 -38.36 36.00
CA ALA A 479 -30.95 -38.32 35.04
C ALA A 479 -31.54 -36.99 34.49
N SER A 480 -31.45 -36.87 33.16
CA SER A 480 -32.23 -36.03 32.19
C SER A 480 -33.64 -36.64 31.97
N PRO A 481 -34.54 -36.21 31.03
CA PRO A 481 -34.58 -35.05 30.10
C PRO A 481 -35.99 -34.39 29.94
N ALA A 482 -36.09 -33.41 29.01
CA ALA A 482 -37.07 -33.35 27.89
C ALA A 482 -38.05 -32.15 27.74
N ALA A 483 -37.98 -31.56 26.53
CA ALA A 483 -39.06 -31.25 25.57
C ALA A 483 -39.90 -29.95 25.61
N GLY A 484 -40.13 -29.41 24.40
CA GLY A 484 -41.22 -28.46 24.03
C GLY A 484 -40.72 -27.28 23.17
N ALA A 485 -40.58 -27.39 21.84
CA ALA A 485 -41.60 -27.32 20.78
C ALA A 485 -42.24 -25.92 20.55
N ALA A 486 -42.08 -25.35 19.34
CA ALA A 486 -43.16 -24.76 18.52
C ALA A 486 -42.62 -24.11 17.24
N ARG A 487 -43.42 -24.14 16.16
CA ARG A 487 -43.06 -23.91 14.76
C ARG A 487 -44.10 -22.98 14.09
N ALA A 488 -43.64 -22.15 13.14
CA ALA A 488 -44.35 -21.54 11.98
C ALA A 488 -45.31 -20.34 12.26
N PRO A 489 -45.63 -19.42 11.29
CA PRO A 489 -45.73 -19.66 9.84
C PRO A 489 -45.23 -18.56 8.85
N ARG A 490 -45.26 -18.96 7.55
CA ARG A 490 -44.94 -18.23 6.31
C ARG A 490 -46.12 -17.39 5.77
N ARG A 491 -45.82 -16.35 4.96
CA ARG A 491 -46.53 -15.78 3.78
C ARG A 491 -45.69 -14.60 3.25
N SER A 492 -45.56 -14.21 1.98
CA SER A 492 -45.81 -14.74 0.62
C SER A 492 -45.15 -13.77 -0.39
N LEU A 493 -44.85 -14.24 -1.61
CA LEU A 493 -44.16 -13.63 -2.77
C LEU A 493 -44.70 -12.23 -3.22
N PHE A 494 -44.03 -11.35 -4.02
CA PHE A 494 -43.37 -11.54 -5.34
C PHE A 494 -42.72 -10.23 -5.89
N LEU A 495 -41.73 -10.39 -6.80
CA LEU A 495 -41.31 -9.57 -7.98
C LEU A 495 -40.19 -8.49 -7.93
N LEU A 496 -39.07 -8.89 -8.55
CA LEU A 496 -38.29 -8.29 -9.68
C LEU A 496 -37.11 -7.31 -9.49
N SER A 497 -35.93 -7.84 -9.91
CA SER A 497 -34.91 -7.32 -10.84
C SER A 497 -33.86 -6.26 -10.45
N THR A 498 -32.61 -6.66 -10.73
CA THR A 498 -31.42 -5.92 -11.21
C THR A 498 -30.68 -4.97 -10.25
N ALA A 499 -29.45 -5.34 -9.86
CA ALA A 499 -28.18 -4.78 -10.38
C ALA A 499 -26.99 -4.86 -9.38
N LEU A 500 -25.89 -5.40 -9.91
CA LEU A 500 -24.45 -5.13 -9.70
C LEU A 500 -23.75 -5.23 -8.31
N VAL A 501 -22.81 -6.19 -8.27
CA VAL A 501 -21.34 -6.02 -8.19
C VAL A 501 -20.82 -4.94 -7.24
N SER A 502 -20.26 -5.37 -6.09
CA SER A 502 -18.93 -5.00 -5.54
C SER A 502 -18.87 -5.24 -4.02
N THR A 503 -18.50 -6.44 -3.56
CA THR A 503 -18.32 -6.69 -2.12
C THR A 503 -17.26 -7.75 -1.83
N GLY A 504 -15.98 -7.35 -1.91
CA GLY A 504 -14.86 -8.02 -1.24
C GLY A 504 -14.35 -7.25 -0.01
N VAL A 505 -14.54 -5.93 0.03
CA VAL A 505 -14.01 -5.05 1.10
C VAL A 505 -15.00 -4.84 2.25
N LEU A 506 -16.31 -5.03 2.01
CA LEU A 506 -17.36 -4.64 2.95
C LEU A 506 -17.67 -5.67 4.05
N ALA A 507 -17.23 -6.92 3.92
CA ALA A 507 -17.67 -7.97 4.82
C ALA A 507 -16.81 -8.13 6.08
N GLY A 508 -15.52 -7.76 6.03
CA GLY A 508 -14.72 -7.55 7.25
C GLY A 508 -15.22 -6.36 8.08
N TYR A 509 -15.74 -5.32 7.41
CA TYR A 509 -16.31 -4.13 8.05
C TYR A 509 -17.73 -4.36 8.59
N GLY A 510 -18.54 -5.19 7.91
CA GLY A 510 -19.91 -5.52 8.30
C GLY A 510 -20.02 -6.33 9.59
N LEU A 511 -19.07 -7.23 9.86
CA LEU A 511 -19.03 -8.01 11.11
C LEU A 511 -18.80 -7.13 12.35
N ALA A 512 -18.09 -6.00 12.18
CA ALA A 512 -17.80 -5.05 13.25
C ALA A 512 -18.95 -4.07 13.56
N LEU A 513 -19.97 -4.00 12.68
CA LEU A 513 -21.05 -3.02 12.75
C LEU A 513 -22.43 -3.62 13.09
N ALA A 514 -22.65 -4.92 12.87
CA ALA A 514 -23.98 -5.54 13.01
C ALA A 514 -24.24 -6.29 14.33
N ALA A 515 -23.24 -6.44 15.21
CA ALA A 515 -23.45 -6.99 16.55
C ALA A 515 -23.52 -5.84 17.58
N PRO A 516 -24.53 -5.79 18.47
CA PRO A 516 -24.52 -4.83 19.58
C PRO A 516 -23.25 -5.11 20.40
N ARG A 517 -22.30 -4.16 20.41
CA ARG A 517 -21.01 -4.30 21.08
C ARG A 517 -21.24 -4.58 22.56
N PRO A 518 -21.03 -5.81 23.07
CA PRO A 518 -20.76 -5.95 24.48
C PRO A 518 -19.32 -5.44 24.67
N PRO A 519 -18.98 -4.86 25.83
CA PRO A 519 -17.68 -4.22 26.09
C PRO A 519 -16.48 -5.21 26.20
N LEU A 520 -16.46 -6.31 25.44
CA LEU A 520 -15.73 -7.55 25.77
C LEU A 520 -14.90 -8.22 24.66
N VAL A 521 -14.80 -7.67 23.42
CA VAL A 521 -14.05 -8.30 22.31
C VAL A 521 -13.07 -7.33 21.62
N SER A 522 -11.79 -7.72 21.54
CA SER A 522 -10.75 -7.03 20.75
C SER A 522 -10.60 -7.67 19.36
N LEU A 523 -10.55 -6.86 18.31
CA LEU A 523 -10.28 -7.27 16.93
C LEU A 523 -8.90 -6.75 16.54
N VAL A 524 -7.93 -7.66 16.38
CA VAL A 524 -6.55 -7.31 16.06
C VAL A 524 -6.31 -7.56 14.56
N PHE A 525 -5.96 -6.49 13.87
CA PHE A 525 -5.46 -6.52 12.49
C PHE A 525 -3.97 -6.16 12.53
N PRO A 526 -3.07 -6.90 11.87
CA PRO A 526 -1.66 -6.51 11.80
C PRO A 526 -1.52 -5.16 11.08
N VAL A 527 -0.78 -4.22 11.68
CA VAL A 527 -0.67 -2.83 11.21
C VAL A 527 0.43 -2.68 10.15
N PRO A 528 0.17 -1.92 9.06
CA PRO A 528 1.24 -1.22 8.35
C PRO A 528 1.04 0.31 8.32
N THR A 529 2.17 1.03 8.29
CA THR A 529 2.44 2.49 8.22
C THR A 529 2.25 3.37 9.47
N PRO A 530 3.24 4.22 9.84
CA PRO A 530 3.08 5.21 10.89
C PRO A 530 2.04 6.26 10.50
N HIS A 531 1.28 6.75 11.48
CA HIS A 531 0.18 7.71 11.25
C HIS A 531 0.67 9.00 10.58
N PRO A 532 -0.08 9.57 9.61
CA PRO A 532 0.15 10.94 9.18
C PRO A 532 0.02 11.89 10.39
N PRO A 533 0.77 13.00 10.43
CA PRO A 533 0.71 13.94 11.55
C PRO A 533 -0.72 14.42 11.79
N SER A 534 -1.07 14.73 13.04
CA SER A 534 -2.42 15.18 13.37
C SER A 534 -2.78 16.42 12.55
N ARG A 535 -4.07 16.57 12.21
CA ARG A 535 -4.56 17.67 11.37
C ARG A 535 -4.13 19.06 11.87
N ASP A 536 -3.98 19.19 13.19
CA ASP A 536 -3.68 20.45 13.88
C ASP A 536 -2.20 20.57 14.29
N SER A 537 -1.35 19.64 13.85
CA SER A 537 0.09 19.74 14.08
C SER A 537 0.70 20.96 13.35
N PRO A 538 1.76 21.58 13.89
CA PRO A 538 2.46 22.68 13.21
C PRO A 538 2.87 22.34 11.78
N GLU A 539 3.30 21.11 11.54
CA GLU A 539 3.70 20.61 10.22
C GLU A 539 2.51 20.49 9.26
N ALA A 540 1.32 20.10 9.76
CA ALA A 540 0.11 20.04 8.96
C ALA A 540 -0.39 21.44 8.58
N VAL A 541 -0.27 22.41 9.50
CA VAL A 541 -0.59 23.83 9.25
C VAL A 541 0.35 24.41 8.21
N GLU A 542 1.67 24.22 8.35
CA GLU A 542 2.65 24.69 7.37
C GLU A 542 2.42 24.08 5.98
N ASN A 543 2.15 22.78 5.91
CA ASN A 543 1.80 22.10 4.66
C ASN A 543 0.52 22.66 4.04
N ALA A 544 -0.51 22.92 4.84
CA ALA A 544 -1.74 23.55 4.36
C ALA A 544 -1.48 24.97 3.84
N ASP A 545 -0.64 25.76 4.50
CA ASP A 545 -0.27 27.11 4.07
C ASP A 545 0.52 27.11 2.75
N VAL A 546 1.43 26.15 2.57
CA VAL A 546 2.16 25.97 1.30
C VAL A 546 1.18 25.65 0.17
N ILE A 547 0.25 24.72 0.41
CA ILE A 547 -0.77 24.33 -0.58
C ILE A 547 -1.72 25.50 -0.85
N GLU A 548 -2.08 26.30 0.15
CA GLU A 548 -2.92 27.47 -0.06
C GLU A 548 -2.21 28.52 -0.91
N ARG A 549 -0.95 28.84 -0.61
CA ARG A 549 -0.16 29.77 -1.45
C ARG A 549 -0.04 29.27 -2.89
N GLY A 550 0.21 27.98 -3.06
CA GLY A 550 0.25 27.35 -4.39
C GLY A 550 -1.08 27.48 -5.13
N LEU A 551 -2.20 27.13 -4.48
CA LEU A 551 -3.55 27.27 -5.03
C LEU A 551 -3.84 28.70 -5.51
N GLN A 552 -3.51 29.71 -4.69
CA GLN A 552 -3.72 31.12 -5.02
C GLN A 552 -2.80 31.62 -6.14
N SER A 553 -1.66 30.96 -6.36
CA SER A 553 -0.68 31.32 -7.39
C SER A 553 -0.99 30.77 -8.78
N LEU A 554 -1.92 29.82 -8.91
CA LEU A 554 -2.25 29.20 -10.20
C LEU A 554 -2.81 30.21 -11.20
N ASP A 555 -2.33 30.18 -12.45
CA ASP A 555 -2.77 31.11 -13.50
C ASP A 555 -4.26 30.97 -13.83
N VAL A 556 -4.81 29.75 -13.74
CA VAL A 556 -6.26 29.53 -13.85
C VAL A 556 -7.03 30.24 -12.74
N VAL A 557 -6.53 30.23 -11.50
CA VAL A 557 -7.17 30.91 -10.36
C VAL A 557 -7.06 32.43 -10.50
N ARG A 558 -5.89 32.94 -10.91
CA ARG A 558 -5.69 34.38 -11.15
C ARG A 558 -6.62 34.91 -12.25
N ARG A 559 -6.74 34.20 -13.38
CA ARG A 559 -7.65 34.56 -14.47
C ARG A 559 -9.11 34.53 -14.02
N LEU A 560 -9.55 33.45 -13.38
CA LEU A 560 -10.93 33.35 -12.88
C LEU A 560 -11.26 34.47 -11.88
N LYS A 561 -10.31 34.89 -11.04
CA LYS A 561 -10.48 36.02 -10.11
C LYS A 561 -10.64 37.38 -10.79
N GLN A 562 -10.04 37.59 -11.96
CA GLN A 562 -10.24 38.83 -12.74
C GLN A 562 -11.67 38.96 -13.26
N GLU A 563 -12.36 37.82 -13.44
CA GLU A 563 -13.75 37.73 -13.87
C GLU A 563 -14.74 37.64 -12.69
N VAL A 564 -14.31 37.90 -11.45
CA VAL A 564 -15.22 37.90 -10.28
C VAL A 564 -15.82 39.28 -10.07
N ALA A 565 -17.14 39.36 -9.89
CA ALA A 565 -17.83 40.61 -9.57
C ALA A 565 -17.32 41.22 -8.25
N PRO A 566 -17.10 42.55 -8.16
CA PRO A 566 -16.80 43.21 -6.89
C PRO A 566 -17.95 42.99 -5.90
N VAL A 567 -17.61 42.57 -4.68
CA VAL A 567 -18.60 42.46 -3.59
C VAL A 567 -19.04 43.90 -3.24
N PRO A 568 -20.35 44.22 -3.23
CA PRO A 568 -20.81 45.53 -2.75
C PRO A 568 -20.35 45.71 -1.30
N LEU A 569 -19.56 46.75 -1.04
CA LEU A 569 -19.27 47.20 0.32
C LEU A 569 -20.61 47.55 0.97
N LEU A 570 -21.03 46.75 1.95
CA LEU A 570 -22.08 47.15 2.86
C LEU A 570 -21.52 48.29 3.71
N ASP A 571 -22.27 49.39 3.71
CA ASP A 571 -22.00 50.64 4.41
C ASP A 571 -22.01 50.40 5.93
N ASP A 572 -20.83 50.31 6.55
CA ASP A 572 -20.70 50.22 8.01
C ASP A 572 -20.89 51.62 8.62
N GLY A 573 -22.15 51.94 8.94
CA GLY A 573 -22.50 53.00 9.89
C GLY A 573 -22.12 52.62 11.33
N PRO A 574 -21.81 53.59 12.21
CA PRO A 574 -20.83 53.40 13.27
C PRO A 574 -21.43 52.89 14.57
N THR A 575 -20.73 51.97 15.24
CA THR A 575 -20.81 51.86 16.70
C THR A 575 -19.43 51.62 17.29
N SER A 576 -19.04 52.57 18.13
CA SER A 576 -17.83 52.71 18.92
C SER A 576 -17.37 51.43 19.63
N ILE A 577 -16.05 51.26 19.74
CA ILE A 577 -15.27 51.42 20.99
C ILE A 577 -13.77 51.29 20.62
N SER A 578 -13.01 52.37 20.84
CA SER A 578 -11.54 52.32 21.06
C SER A 578 -11.29 52.18 22.57
N PRO A 579 -10.12 51.70 23.04
CA PRO A 579 -8.97 52.61 23.12
C PRO A 579 -7.56 52.01 22.91
N ALA A 580 -6.68 52.93 22.48
CA ALA A 580 -5.23 53.07 22.75
C ALA A 580 -4.25 51.98 22.27
N GLY A 581 -3.12 52.30 21.64
CA GLY A 581 -2.56 53.57 21.18
C GLY A 581 -1.12 53.36 20.68
N ALA A 582 -0.73 54.09 19.63
CA ALA A 582 0.62 54.61 19.37
C ALA A 582 0.68 55.23 17.96
N GLN A 583 0.63 56.57 17.93
CA GLN A 583 1.45 57.52 17.16
C GLN A 583 1.75 57.17 15.68
N THR A 584 1.08 57.80 14.71
CA THR A 584 1.44 59.10 14.08
C THR A 584 2.86 59.14 13.50
N THR A 585 3.00 59.06 12.18
CA THR A 585 3.55 60.17 11.38
C THR A 585 3.28 59.98 9.88
N SER A 586 3.11 61.13 9.25
CA SER A 586 2.58 61.44 7.93
C SER A 586 3.64 61.63 6.85
N LEU A 587 3.20 61.38 5.61
CA LEU A 587 3.45 62.18 4.38
C LEU A 587 4.78 62.11 3.61
N THR A 588 4.57 62.19 2.29
CA THR A 588 5.38 62.77 1.18
C THR A 588 6.03 61.81 0.17
N GLU A 589 5.28 61.64 -0.94
CA GLU A 589 5.61 61.90 -2.35
C GLU A 589 7.05 61.94 -2.89
N ALA A 590 7.11 61.68 -4.21
CA ALA A 590 8.17 61.92 -5.20
C ALA A 590 9.05 60.68 -5.52
N ALA A 591 9.32 60.30 -6.77
CA ALA A 591 8.99 60.87 -8.07
C ALA A 591 9.12 59.78 -9.16
N ALA A 592 8.41 60.01 -10.25
CA ALA A 592 8.42 59.22 -11.47
C ALA A 592 9.76 59.30 -12.24
N HIS A 593 10.13 58.20 -12.89
CA HIS A 593 10.91 58.21 -14.13
C HIS A 593 10.22 57.34 -15.20
N PRO A 594 10.22 57.76 -16.49
CA PRO A 594 9.30 57.24 -17.50
C PRO A 594 9.95 56.29 -18.52
N GLN A 595 9.27 55.15 -18.76
CA GLN A 595 9.06 54.47 -20.07
C GLN A 595 10.29 53.80 -20.76
N PRO A 596 10.13 52.72 -21.57
CA PRO A 596 9.05 52.54 -22.54
C PRO A 596 8.29 51.21 -22.55
N ALA A 597 7.08 51.34 -23.10
CA ALA A 597 6.05 50.35 -23.32
C ALA A 597 6.48 49.10 -24.12
N THR A 598 5.93 47.96 -23.70
CA THR A 598 5.45 46.92 -24.62
C THR A 598 4.01 46.58 -24.27
N SER A 599 3.18 46.58 -25.30
CA SER A 599 1.74 46.36 -25.32
C SER A 599 1.32 45.02 -24.72
N ASP A 600 0.34 45.05 -23.83
CA ASP A 600 -0.91 44.27 -23.91
C ASP A 600 -1.79 44.60 -22.70
N ALA A 601 -2.41 45.79 -22.74
CA ALA A 601 -3.47 46.12 -21.81
C ALA A 601 -4.74 45.39 -22.25
N ALA A 602 -4.97 44.20 -21.69
CA ALA A 602 -6.21 43.47 -21.85
C ALA A 602 -7.38 44.30 -21.29
N THR A 603 -8.40 44.53 -22.12
CA THR A 603 -9.69 45.08 -21.72
C THR A 603 -10.21 44.36 -20.47
N PRO A 604 -10.73 45.07 -19.44
CA PRO A 604 -11.28 44.40 -18.26
C PRO A 604 -12.39 43.43 -18.69
N LEU A 605 -12.18 42.14 -18.41
CA LEU A 605 -13.18 41.10 -18.69
C LEU A 605 -14.44 41.41 -17.85
N ALA A 606 -15.62 41.26 -18.45
CA ALA A 606 -16.87 41.45 -17.72
C ALA A 606 -16.97 40.41 -16.58
N PRO A 607 -17.46 40.80 -15.39
CA PRO A 607 -17.59 39.88 -14.26
C PRO A 607 -18.57 38.75 -14.61
N ARG A 608 -18.07 37.52 -14.56
CA ARG A 608 -18.77 36.27 -14.93
C ARG A 608 -19.02 35.37 -13.72
N TYR A 609 -18.14 35.38 -12.72
CA TYR A 609 -18.13 34.41 -11.63
C TYR A 609 -18.42 35.02 -10.26
N THR A 610 -19.00 34.19 -9.40
CA THR A 610 -18.97 34.35 -7.93
C THR A 610 -18.00 33.33 -7.36
N VAL A 611 -17.22 33.70 -6.34
CA VAL A 611 -16.24 32.81 -5.70
C VAL A 611 -16.72 32.38 -4.32
N SER A 612 -16.52 31.11 -3.98
CA SER A 612 -16.84 30.56 -2.67
C SER A 612 -15.78 29.55 -2.22
N ARG A 613 -15.72 29.30 -0.91
CA ARG A 613 -14.78 28.34 -0.30
C ARG A 613 -15.55 27.32 0.57
N PRO A 614 -16.14 26.29 -0.06
CA PRO A 614 -16.87 25.24 0.67
C PRO A 614 -16.01 24.62 1.77
N TYR A 615 -16.62 24.26 2.89
CA TYR A 615 -15.96 23.65 4.04
C TYR A 615 -15.03 24.56 4.87
N ALA A 616 -14.78 25.80 4.45
CA ALA A 616 -13.96 26.73 5.23
C ALA A 616 -14.59 27.11 6.58
N SER A 617 -15.92 27.17 6.63
CA SER A 617 -16.71 27.50 7.82
C SER A 617 -17.57 26.33 8.32
N THR A 618 -17.43 25.13 7.74
CA THR A 618 -18.20 23.96 8.14
C THR A 618 -17.66 23.41 9.45
N PRO A 619 -18.48 23.28 10.51
CA PRO A 619 -18.05 22.67 11.76
C PRO A 619 -17.53 21.24 11.53
N ALA A 620 -16.50 20.84 12.27
CA ALA A 620 -16.01 19.47 12.25
C ALA A 620 -17.16 18.51 12.61
N GLY A 621 -17.45 17.54 11.73
CA GLY A 621 -18.56 16.60 11.93
C GLY A 621 -18.26 15.24 11.30
N PRO A 622 -18.55 14.13 11.99
CA PRO A 622 -18.19 12.77 11.56
C PRO A 622 -18.93 12.29 10.31
N HIS A 623 -19.93 13.04 9.83
CA HIS A 623 -20.82 12.66 8.73
C HIS A 623 -20.50 13.34 7.40
N SER A 624 -19.35 14.00 7.26
CA SER A 624 -18.88 14.57 5.98
C SER A 624 -17.63 13.85 5.47
N LEU A 625 -17.72 13.26 4.27
CA LEU A 625 -16.59 12.56 3.67
C LEU A 625 -15.51 13.54 3.19
N SER A 626 -15.83 14.41 2.23
CA SER A 626 -14.92 15.42 1.65
C SER A 626 -14.65 16.61 2.57
N GLY A 627 -15.64 17.00 3.39
CA GLY A 627 -15.53 18.11 4.35
C GLY A 627 -14.82 17.74 5.65
N TYR A 628 -14.66 16.45 5.97
CA TYR A 628 -14.04 16.01 7.23
C TYR A 628 -13.13 14.77 7.09
N ALA A 629 -13.64 13.59 6.76
CA ALA A 629 -12.84 12.33 6.79
C ALA A 629 -11.65 12.31 5.82
N LEU A 630 -11.79 13.03 4.70
CA LEU A 630 -10.76 13.19 3.67
C LEU A 630 -9.96 14.50 3.83
N ARG A 631 -10.09 15.21 4.96
CA ARG A 631 -9.28 16.39 5.28
C ARG A 631 -7.99 16.03 5.99
N GLY A 632 -6.99 16.90 5.83
CA GLY A 632 -5.74 16.83 6.59
C GLY A 632 -4.50 16.69 5.70
N PRO A 633 -3.31 16.61 6.34
CA PRO A 633 -2.03 16.52 5.64
C PRO A 633 -1.98 15.25 4.79
N GLY A 634 -1.44 15.39 3.58
CA GLY A 634 -1.44 14.30 2.59
C GLY A 634 -2.82 13.95 2.01
N LYS A 635 -3.91 14.63 2.39
CA LYS A 635 -5.26 14.47 1.82
C LYS A 635 -5.75 15.78 1.20
N PHE A 636 -7.02 16.17 1.42
CA PHE A 636 -7.49 17.53 1.13
C PHE A 636 -7.03 18.51 2.22
N ALA A 637 -5.79 18.99 2.10
CA ALA A 637 -5.18 19.89 3.10
C ALA A 637 -5.91 21.23 3.22
N VAL A 638 -6.36 21.81 2.10
CA VAL A 638 -7.05 23.11 2.07
C VAL A 638 -8.44 23.01 1.43
N PRO A 639 -9.42 23.80 1.87
CA PRO A 639 -10.71 23.94 1.21
C PRO A 639 -10.60 24.28 -0.29
N PRO A 640 -11.41 23.66 -1.17
CA PRO A 640 -11.37 23.97 -2.59
C PRO A 640 -11.84 25.39 -2.86
N LEU A 641 -11.31 26.02 -3.92
CA LEU A 641 -11.86 27.24 -4.49
C LEU A 641 -12.91 26.89 -5.52
N VAL A 642 -14.06 27.56 -5.46
CA VAL A 642 -15.12 27.31 -6.44
C VAL A 642 -15.65 28.61 -7.01
N PHE A 643 -15.60 28.68 -8.33
CA PHE A 643 -16.10 29.77 -9.15
C PHE A 643 -17.38 29.32 -9.83
N THR A 644 -18.49 29.99 -9.56
CA THR A 644 -19.81 29.66 -10.10
C THR A 644 -20.28 30.81 -11.00
N THR A 645 -20.72 30.52 -12.22
CA THR A 645 -21.26 31.56 -13.11
C THR A 645 -22.51 32.21 -12.52
N HIS A 646 -22.80 33.46 -12.88
CA HIS A 646 -23.99 34.17 -12.39
C HIS A 646 -25.32 33.47 -12.73
N ASP A 647 -25.39 32.79 -13.87
CA ASP A 647 -26.54 31.96 -14.27
C ASP A 647 -26.57 30.58 -13.59
N LYS A 648 -25.54 30.27 -12.79
CA LYS A 648 -25.36 29.02 -12.01
C LYS A 648 -25.28 27.76 -12.87
N ARG A 649 -25.07 27.89 -14.18
CA ARG A 649 -25.02 26.74 -15.10
C ARG A 649 -23.65 26.09 -15.16
N GLU A 650 -22.60 26.78 -14.76
CA GLU A 650 -21.24 26.27 -14.79
C GLU A 650 -20.54 26.50 -13.45
N ASN A 651 -19.67 25.55 -13.08
CA ASN A 651 -18.72 25.72 -11.99
C ASN A 651 -17.31 25.37 -12.45
N VAL A 652 -16.34 26.12 -11.95
CA VAL A 652 -14.91 25.76 -11.99
C VAL A 652 -14.43 25.60 -10.57
N ILE A 653 -13.99 24.39 -10.22
CA ILE A 653 -13.55 24.02 -8.88
C ILE A 653 -12.06 23.72 -8.96
N VAL A 654 -11.26 24.38 -8.13
CA VAL A 654 -9.81 24.14 -8.06
C VAL A 654 -9.48 23.59 -6.67
N LEU A 655 -8.86 22.42 -6.64
CA LEU A 655 -8.57 21.72 -5.39
C LEU A 655 -7.25 20.94 -5.48
N HIS A 656 -6.58 20.77 -4.34
CA HIS A 656 -5.36 19.95 -4.24
C HIS A 656 -5.70 18.53 -3.76
N VAL A 657 -5.16 17.52 -4.43
CA VAL A 657 -5.25 16.10 -4.01
C VAL A 657 -3.91 15.64 -3.45
N GLY A 658 -3.86 15.13 -2.22
CA GLY A 658 -2.62 14.62 -1.61
C GLY A 658 -2.39 13.11 -1.77
N GLY A 659 -1.18 12.63 -1.49
CA GLY A 659 -0.77 11.22 -1.64
C GLY A 659 -1.54 10.19 -0.79
N GLY A 660 -2.11 10.59 0.34
CA GLY A 660 -3.02 9.75 1.15
C GLY A 660 -4.37 9.47 0.49
N MET A 661 -4.57 9.94 -0.73
CA MET A 661 -5.76 9.74 -1.55
C MET A 661 -5.53 8.74 -2.71
N CYS A 662 -4.37 8.09 -2.70
CA CYS A 662 -3.94 7.12 -3.70
C CYS A 662 -4.62 5.75 -3.55
N GLY A 663 -4.83 5.09 -4.69
CA GLY A 663 -5.24 3.68 -4.75
C GLY A 663 -4.09 2.74 -5.12
N HIS A 664 -3.14 3.28 -5.88
CA HIS A 664 -1.84 2.72 -6.20
C HIS A 664 -0.81 3.83 -5.94
N GLU A 665 0.46 3.50 -5.66
CA GLU A 665 1.46 4.50 -5.27
C GLU A 665 1.53 5.65 -6.31
N GLY A 666 1.39 6.90 -5.84
CA GLY A 666 1.42 8.10 -6.68
C GLY A 666 0.16 8.37 -7.52
N VAL A 667 -0.76 7.42 -7.68
CA VAL A 667 -1.98 7.56 -8.50
C VAL A 667 -3.22 7.65 -7.62
N VAL A 668 -3.96 8.75 -7.75
CA VAL A 668 -5.19 9.02 -7.02
C VAL A 668 -6.23 7.94 -7.34
N HIS A 669 -6.84 7.39 -6.29
CA HIS A 669 -7.82 6.31 -6.43
C HIS A 669 -9.02 6.75 -7.29
N GLY A 670 -9.40 5.95 -8.30
CA GLY A 670 -10.49 6.30 -9.22
C GLY A 670 -11.83 6.58 -8.50
N GLY A 671 -12.15 5.83 -7.45
CA GLY A 671 -13.33 6.07 -6.61
C GLY A 671 -13.33 7.43 -5.90
N LEU A 672 -12.16 7.99 -5.59
CA LEU A 672 -12.09 9.35 -5.08
C LEU A 672 -12.46 10.36 -6.16
N LEU A 673 -11.88 10.21 -7.36
CA LEU A 673 -12.17 11.09 -8.49
C LEU A 673 -13.66 11.07 -8.82
N ALA A 674 -14.28 9.88 -8.76
CA ALA A 674 -15.72 9.72 -8.88
C ALA A 674 -16.50 10.46 -7.78
N THR A 675 -16.07 10.36 -6.51
CA THR A 675 -16.69 11.08 -5.38
C THR A 675 -16.61 12.59 -5.57
N VAL A 676 -15.44 13.10 -5.96
CA VAL A 676 -15.22 14.54 -6.17
C VAL A 676 -16.03 15.05 -7.37
N LEU A 677 -16.11 14.28 -8.46
CA LEU A 677 -16.92 14.62 -9.63
C LEU A 677 -18.43 14.59 -9.34
N ASP A 678 -18.89 13.62 -8.55
CA ASP A 678 -20.28 13.56 -8.11
C ASP A 678 -20.64 14.81 -7.28
N GLU A 679 -19.80 15.19 -6.33
CA GLU A 679 -20.01 16.39 -5.52
C GLU A 679 -19.97 17.68 -6.36
N ALA A 680 -19.00 17.78 -7.28
CA ALA A 680 -18.86 18.93 -8.19
C ALA A 680 -20.07 19.09 -9.11
N MET A 681 -20.50 18.01 -9.76
CA MET A 681 -21.68 18.03 -10.62
C MET A 681 -22.95 18.23 -9.82
N GLY A 682 -23.04 17.64 -8.62
CA GLY A 682 -24.14 17.80 -7.69
C GLY A 682 -24.33 19.27 -7.31
N ARG A 683 -23.24 20.00 -7.03
CA ARG A 683 -23.32 21.44 -6.79
C ARG A 683 -23.97 22.21 -7.94
N THR A 684 -23.62 21.86 -9.17
CA THR A 684 -24.18 22.48 -10.38
C THR A 684 -25.65 22.11 -10.55
N ALA A 685 -25.98 20.84 -10.35
CA ALA A 685 -27.34 20.33 -10.48
C ALA A 685 -28.27 20.93 -9.42
N LEU A 686 -27.86 20.95 -8.15
CA LEU A 686 -28.67 21.44 -7.03
C LEU A 686 -29.04 22.91 -7.26
N LEU A 687 -28.11 23.76 -7.70
CA LEU A 687 -28.41 25.17 -8.00
C LEU A 687 -29.46 25.37 -9.12
N ASN A 688 -29.76 24.33 -9.89
CA ASN A 688 -30.72 24.34 -11.00
C ASN A 688 -31.95 23.45 -10.75
N LEU A 689 -32.04 22.77 -9.59
CA LEU A 689 -33.23 22.00 -9.20
C LEU A 689 -34.22 22.90 -8.45
N PRO A 690 -35.55 22.68 -8.57
CA PRO A 690 -36.57 23.57 -8.03
C PRO A 690 -36.42 23.90 -6.53
N THR A 691 -36.04 22.91 -5.72
CA THR A 691 -35.88 23.06 -4.26
C THR A 691 -34.43 23.21 -3.79
N ASN A 692 -33.48 23.22 -4.72
CA ASN A 692 -32.04 23.06 -4.46
C ASN A 692 -31.66 21.75 -3.73
N ILE A 693 -32.54 20.75 -3.74
CA ILE A 693 -32.29 19.42 -3.17
C ILE A 693 -32.28 18.42 -4.33
N GLY A 694 -31.24 17.59 -4.38
CA GLY A 694 -31.10 16.57 -5.40
C GLY A 694 -30.28 15.40 -4.90
N VAL A 695 -30.51 14.24 -5.50
CA VAL A 695 -29.69 13.04 -5.32
C VAL A 695 -29.18 12.56 -6.67
N THR A 696 -28.00 11.94 -6.68
CA THR A 696 -27.43 11.32 -7.87
C THR A 696 -28.25 10.10 -8.26
N ALA A 697 -28.81 10.10 -9.47
CA ALA A 697 -29.53 8.96 -10.04
C ALA A 697 -28.63 8.10 -10.94
N THR A 698 -27.74 8.72 -11.70
CA THR A 698 -26.73 8.02 -12.50
C THR A 698 -25.44 8.81 -12.48
N LEU A 699 -24.31 8.11 -12.48
CA LEU A 699 -22.98 8.69 -12.65
C LEU A 699 -22.18 7.79 -13.60
N SER A 700 -21.65 8.38 -14.67
CA SER A 700 -20.82 7.70 -15.65
C SER A 700 -19.51 8.45 -15.79
N LEU A 701 -18.39 7.73 -15.74
CA LEU A 701 -17.06 8.31 -15.86
C LEU A 701 -16.24 7.58 -16.93
N LYS A 702 -15.35 8.33 -17.58
CA LYS A 702 -14.31 7.81 -18.46
C LYS A 702 -12.98 8.35 -17.97
N TYR A 703 -12.17 7.46 -17.38
CA TYR A 703 -10.78 7.77 -17.03
C TYR A 703 -9.96 7.79 -18.31
N LYS A 704 -9.42 8.97 -18.66
CA LYS A 704 -8.62 9.17 -19.88
C LYS A 704 -7.14 8.99 -19.61
N LYS A 705 -6.69 9.51 -18.47
CA LYS A 705 -5.29 9.50 -18.04
C LYS A 705 -5.20 9.26 -16.53
N PRO A 706 -4.09 8.69 -16.03
CA PRO A 706 -3.82 8.62 -14.60
C PRO A 706 -3.89 10.01 -13.97
N THR A 707 -4.57 10.12 -12.83
CA THR A 707 -4.55 11.35 -12.04
C THR A 707 -3.53 11.18 -10.93
N PHE A 708 -2.37 11.83 -11.07
CA PHE A 708 -1.33 11.78 -10.05
C PHE A 708 -1.71 12.54 -8.78
N ALA A 709 -1.15 12.14 -7.64
CA ALA A 709 -1.33 12.83 -6.38
C ALA A 709 -0.35 14.00 -6.20
N ASN A 710 -0.59 14.82 -5.17
CA ASN A 710 0.14 16.03 -4.83
C ASN A 710 0.13 17.11 -5.92
N GLN A 711 -0.98 17.21 -6.66
CA GLN A 711 -1.21 18.23 -7.67
C GLN A 711 -2.54 18.95 -7.44
N TYR A 712 -2.70 20.09 -8.13
CA TYR A 712 -3.98 20.77 -8.22
C TYR A 712 -4.77 20.24 -9.41
N LEU A 713 -6.05 20.00 -9.18
CA LEU A 713 -7.00 19.60 -10.20
C LEU A 713 -7.96 20.76 -10.45
N VAL A 714 -8.30 20.96 -11.72
CA VAL A 714 -9.31 21.90 -12.17
C VAL A 714 -10.50 21.09 -12.65
N ILE A 715 -11.64 21.23 -11.96
CA ILE A 715 -12.86 20.50 -12.29
C ILE A 715 -13.84 21.49 -12.88
N ARG A 716 -14.26 21.24 -14.11
CA ARG A 716 -15.25 22.06 -14.79
C ARG A 716 -16.54 21.27 -14.89
N THR A 717 -17.65 21.93 -14.61
CA THR A 717 -18.98 21.35 -14.70
C THR A 717 -19.89 22.27 -15.51
N GLU A 718 -20.82 21.67 -16.24
CA GLU A 718 -21.77 22.40 -17.07
C GLU A 718 -23.14 21.68 -17.04
N LEU A 719 -24.19 22.45 -16.78
CA LEU A 719 -25.56 21.98 -16.89
C LEU A 719 -25.91 21.75 -18.36
N VAL A 720 -26.13 20.49 -18.73
CA VAL A 720 -26.52 20.10 -20.10
C VAL A 720 -28.01 20.32 -20.30
N GLU A 721 -28.83 19.88 -19.34
CA GLU A 721 -30.28 19.92 -19.47
C GLU A 721 -30.94 19.93 -18.09
N GLN A 722 -31.99 20.73 -17.93
CA GLN A 722 -32.89 20.68 -16.78
C GLN A 722 -34.33 20.49 -17.26
N LYS A 723 -34.98 19.43 -16.77
CA LYS A 723 -36.36 19.06 -17.08
C LYS A 723 -37.11 18.67 -15.81
N GLY A 724 -37.86 19.61 -15.26
CA GLY A 724 -38.65 19.42 -14.04
C GLY A 724 -37.78 19.02 -12.86
N ARG A 725 -37.98 17.81 -12.32
CA ARG A 725 -37.21 17.27 -11.20
C ARG A 725 -35.87 16.65 -11.59
N LYS A 726 -35.41 16.80 -12.84
CA LYS A 726 -34.19 16.16 -13.34
C LYS A 726 -33.21 17.20 -13.88
N ALA A 727 -31.94 17.09 -13.51
CA ALA A 727 -30.85 17.90 -14.04
C ALA A 727 -29.71 16.98 -14.53
N ARG A 728 -29.34 17.10 -15.80
CA ARG A 728 -28.19 16.40 -16.39
C ARG A 728 -27.01 17.36 -16.45
N VAL A 729 -25.88 16.93 -15.91
CA VAL A 729 -24.65 17.71 -15.81
C VAL A 729 -23.52 16.90 -16.41
N LYS A 730 -22.62 17.56 -17.14
CA LYS A 730 -21.34 16.98 -17.57
C LYS A 730 -20.21 17.66 -16.83
N ALA A 731 -19.10 16.95 -16.69
CA ALA A 731 -17.91 17.48 -16.06
C ALA A 731 -16.63 16.89 -16.64
N CYS A 732 -15.53 17.61 -16.47
CA CYS A 732 -14.18 17.10 -16.66
C CYS A 732 -13.31 17.45 -15.45
N ILE A 733 -12.36 16.56 -15.15
CA ILE A 733 -11.18 16.89 -14.36
C ILE A 733 -10.05 17.16 -15.33
N GLU A 734 -9.40 18.31 -15.18
CA GLU A 734 -8.21 18.73 -15.89
C GLU A 734 -7.03 18.86 -14.92
N ASN A 735 -5.82 18.65 -15.41
CA ASN A 735 -4.63 19.14 -14.72
C ASN A 735 -4.54 20.69 -14.87
N THR A 736 -3.55 21.32 -14.24
CA THR A 736 -3.35 22.78 -14.33
C THR A 736 -2.97 23.28 -15.73
N GLU A 737 -2.54 22.39 -16.62
CA GLU A 737 -2.19 22.67 -18.02
C GLU A 737 -3.40 22.59 -18.96
N GLY A 738 -4.56 22.14 -18.45
CA GLY A 738 -5.80 22.00 -19.22
C GLY A 738 -5.97 20.65 -19.90
N GLU A 739 -5.14 19.65 -19.60
CA GLU A 739 -5.34 18.30 -20.11
C GLU A 739 -6.44 17.56 -19.35
N THR A 740 -7.41 17.03 -20.09
CA THR A 740 -8.50 16.23 -19.51
C THR A 740 -8.01 14.87 -19.00
N LEU A 741 -8.15 14.65 -17.69
CA LEU A 741 -7.80 13.41 -17.00
C LEU A 741 -9.01 12.47 -16.88
N VAL A 742 -10.17 13.03 -16.56
CA VAL A 742 -11.43 12.27 -16.39
C VAL A 742 -12.57 13.06 -16.99
N GLU A 743 -13.42 12.40 -17.77
CA GLU A 743 -14.71 12.94 -18.21
C GLU A 743 -15.84 12.25 -17.43
N ALA A 744 -16.89 12.99 -17.11
CA ALA A 744 -18.07 12.43 -16.46
C ALA A 744 -19.37 13.07 -16.93
N GLU A 745 -20.43 12.29 -16.85
CA GLU A 745 -21.81 12.74 -17.00
C GLU A 745 -22.66 12.16 -15.88
N SER A 746 -23.58 12.97 -15.36
CA SER A 746 -24.44 12.56 -14.27
C SER A 746 -25.86 13.11 -14.43
N LEU A 747 -26.81 12.35 -13.90
CA LEU A 747 -28.21 12.75 -13.77
C LEU A 747 -28.53 12.89 -12.28
N PHE A 748 -28.96 14.08 -11.89
CA PHE A 748 -29.48 14.37 -10.56
C PHE A 748 -31.00 14.48 -10.60
N VAL A 749 -31.65 14.00 -9.54
CA VAL A 749 -33.11 14.00 -9.42
C VAL A 749 -33.53 14.58 -8.08
N GLU A 750 -34.48 15.51 -8.09
CA GLU A 750 -35.14 16.01 -6.89
C GLU A 750 -36.07 14.92 -6.32
N PRO A 751 -35.85 14.45 -5.08
CA PRO A 751 -36.74 13.49 -4.43
C PRO A 751 -38.15 14.06 -4.26
N ARG A 752 -39.19 13.23 -4.41
CA ARG A 752 -40.59 13.70 -4.31
C ARG A 752 -40.92 14.36 -2.96
N PHE A 753 -40.21 13.97 -1.89
CA PHE A 753 -40.40 14.55 -0.56
C PHE A 753 -39.76 15.93 -0.39
N ALA A 754 -38.86 16.35 -1.28
CA ALA A 754 -38.13 17.62 -1.15
C ALA A 754 -39.07 18.85 -1.15
N GLN A 755 -40.19 18.76 -1.85
CA GLN A 755 -41.23 19.80 -1.88
C GLN A 755 -41.94 19.98 -0.53
N PHE A 756 -41.88 18.99 0.36
CA PHE A 756 -42.41 19.11 1.73
C PHE A 756 -41.43 19.80 2.68
N LEU A 757 -40.12 19.75 2.39
CA LEU A 757 -39.05 20.38 3.19
C LEU A 757 -38.86 21.87 2.89
N SER A 758 -39.36 22.36 1.76
CA SER A 758 -39.37 23.79 1.43
C SER A 758 -40.48 24.57 2.14
N ASN A 759 -41.39 23.89 2.84
CA ASN A 759 -42.45 24.52 3.62
C ASN A 759 -41.86 25.16 4.90
N SER A 760 -42.11 26.46 5.08
CA SER A 760 -41.47 27.27 6.14
C SER A 760 -41.70 26.72 7.55
N SER A 761 -42.89 26.17 7.81
CA SER A 761 -43.27 25.55 9.09
C SER A 761 -42.50 24.27 9.41
N VAL A 762 -42.05 23.51 8.40
CA VAL A 762 -41.24 22.30 8.59
C VAL A 762 -39.77 22.65 8.81
N ARG A 763 -39.27 23.72 8.16
CA ARG A 763 -37.92 24.25 8.37
C ARG A 763 -37.71 24.82 9.78
N GLU A 764 -38.75 25.37 10.38
CA GLU A 764 -38.71 25.95 11.72
C GLU A 764 -38.75 24.88 12.82
N ALA A 765 -39.40 23.74 12.57
CA ALA A 765 -39.44 22.59 13.48
C ALA A 765 -38.17 21.71 13.46
N LEU A 766 -37.30 21.87 12.45
CA LEU A 766 -36.06 21.11 12.26
C LEU A 766 -34.79 21.88 12.65
N LYS A 767 -34.91 23.16 13.02
CA LYS A 767 -33.86 23.95 13.69
C LYS A 767 -33.93 23.73 15.19
#